data_AF-A0A971ZVD2-F1
#
_entry.id   AF-A0A971ZVD2-F1
#
_cell.length_a   1.000
_cell.length_b   1.000
_cell.length_c   1.000
_cell.angle_alpha   90.00
_cell.angle_beta   90.00
_cell.angle_gamma   90.00
#
_symmetry.space_group_name_H-M   'P 1'
#
loop_
_entity.id
_entity.type
_entity.pdbx_description
1 polymer ?
#
loop_
_entity_poly.entity_id
_entity_poly.type
_entity_poly.pdbx_seq_one_letter_code
_entity_poly.pdbx_strand_id
1 'polypeptide(L)'
;MMKHRTRRRRPFLDSLRSMIESAESLDRHFIGFTKGVVDLTETLAATMSLPKRDRRRLRVAALLHDIGRIRLPKELFDKEGALSPSEHECLRSHVLHSEAMAGRILSDGEILALIRHHHEWYNGQGYPDGLAGESIPLGARILAVADAYVAMTHERPHRPARTSREALQIIRQGAGQQFCPHVADALILLITGVLLPLSDFVGVASAVPQRFADAAAAPEKTGSVTATEQISARELELRIKSVVDLKALPDVVTDVMAMTSNVEACDINGLVRRIECDHALATRMLRLANSALYATTGKIDSIERAVVMLGVGGVRQLLLGVVVIDQWRQHGDADRLRRDVFWQHSMATALLAGQIARLTGCADFQAAFTAGLLHDLGQLVFQEALGPVYGAALAEAECGRRPLAEVEARHLGADHASVMQTVGRDWGLPKAIVDVMSLHHLPWDKVHAVPREVLPLLLCVRVGNAFSHSLGLADQGLGILEVVPRMLVHYLGLRREMLEPLLPDVAAEVEELGRACGLSVSECGVAGGTCGSRPCREVCYLSPDDGEMDPVTCFLSGRGVQVRMVRDLPPAGQDVWCWVRADRPGTVQAILASSRGTENETRDPHRWLLLLPDAVPRSMREELSEAGIPYLVEPWTVAALSAALDDAERAESLCI
;
A
#
# COMPACT_ATOMS: atom_id res chain seq x y z
N MET A 1 35.69 25.46 -28.14
CA MET A 1 36.55 24.55 -27.33
C MET A 1 35.71 23.68 -26.37
N MET A 2 34.67 22.96 -26.85
CA MET A 2 33.73 22.19 -25.98
C MET A 2 33.27 20.85 -26.58
N LYS A 3 34.12 20.11 -27.31
CA LYS A 3 33.78 18.77 -27.83
C LYS A 3 34.65 17.60 -27.32
N HIS A 4 35.59 17.84 -26.39
CA HIS A 4 36.55 16.81 -25.97
C HIS A 4 36.31 16.10 -24.62
N ARG A 5 35.25 16.42 -23.84
CA ARG A 5 35.07 15.83 -22.49
C ARG A 5 34.26 14.53 -22.41
N THR A 6 33.51 14.14 -23.44
CA THR A 6 32.62 12.96 -23.39
C THR A 6 33.23 11.65 -23.89
N ARG A 7 34.38 11.67 -24.58
CA ARG A 7 35.01 10.47 -25.18
C ARG A 7 35.97 9.71 -24.25
N ARG A 8 36.31 10.24 -23.06
CA ARG A 8 37.34 9.68 -22.14
C ARG A 8 36.80 8.80 -20.98
N ARG A 9 35.49 8.70 -20.74
CA ARG A 9 34.95 8.06 -19.52
C ARG A 9 34.69 6.54 -19.59
N ARG A 10 34.41 5.97 -20.78
CA ARG A 10 34.27 4.50 -20.95
C ARG A 10 35.57 3.72 -20.69
N PRO A 11 36.74 4.15 -21.21
CA PRO A 11 38.00 3.43 -20.99
C PRO A 11 38.36 3.27 -19.51
N PHE A 12 38.06 4.27 -18.68
CA PHE A 12 38.43 4.27 -17.26
C PHE A 12 37.68 3.23 -16.44
N LEU A 13 36.36 3.09 -16.63
CA LEU A 13 35.57 2.08 -15.91
C LEU A 13 35.89 0.67 -16.40
N ASP A 14 36.15 0.51 -17.70
CA ASP A 14 36.57 -0.77 -18.27
C ASP A 14 37.96 -1.19 -17.76
N SER A 15 38.90 -0.23 -17.60
CA SER A 15 40.21 -0.48 -16.97
C SER A 15 40.08 -0.82 -15.48
N LEU A 16 39.26 -0.08 -14.72
CA LEU A 16 39.01 -0.40 -13.30
C LEU A 16 38.40 -1.79 -13.14
N ARG A 17 37.41 -2.12 -13.98
CA ARG A 17 36.79 -3.43 -14.01
C ARG A 17 37.79 -4.54 -14.30
N SER A 18 38.65 -4.35 -15.31
CA SER A 18 39.70 -5.32 -15.64
C SER A 18 40.72 -5.50 -14.51
N MET A 19 41.08 -4.42 -13.79
CA MET A 19 41.93 -4.50 -12.61
C MET A 19 41.27 -5.26 -11.46
N ILE A 20 39.98 -5.00 -11.20
CA ILE A 20 39.20 -5.69 -10.17
C ILE A 20 39.10 -7.17 -10.54
N GLU A 21 38.68 -7.51 -11.77
CA GLU A 21 38.60 -8.89 -12.26
C GLU A 21 39.96 -9.62 -12.15
N SER A 22 41.07 -8.91 -12.38
CA SER A 22 42.42 -9.46 -12.18
C SER A 22 42.73 -9.70 -10.70
N ALA A 23 42.33 -8.80 -9.80
CA ALA A 23 42.48 -8.98 -8.36
C ALA A 23 41.58 -10.12 -7.83
N GLU A 24 40.33 -10.23 -8.32
CA GLU A 24 39.41 -11.32 -8.02
C GLU A 24 39.95 -12.66 -8.52
N SER A 25 40.66 -12.70 -9.64
CA SER A 25 41.24 -13.95 -10.17
C SER A 25 42.27 -14.62 -9.24
N LEU A 26 42.78 -13.89 -8.26
CA LEU A 26 43.67 -14.40 -7.22
C LEU A 26 42.90 -15.17 -6.12
N ASP A 27 41.58 -15.05 -6.06
CA ASP A 27 40.66 -15.81 -5.22
C ASP A 27 39.52 -16.40 -6.07
N ARG A 28 39.61 -17.71 -6.36
CA ARG A 28 38.67 -18.45 -7.21
C ARG A 28 37.20 -18.29 -6.77
N HIS A 29 36.94 -18.01 -5.50
CA HIS A 29 35.61 -17.90 -4.92
C HIS A 29 35.00 -16.51 -5.04
N PHE A 30 35.79 -15.53 -5.48
CA PHE A 30 35.38 -14.13 -5.62
C PHE A 30 35.13 -13.72 -7.08
N ILE A 31 35.37 -14.61 -8.03
CA ILE A 31 35.15 -14.36 -9.47
C ILE A 31 33.68 -13.99 -9.72
N GLY A 32 33.46 -12.77 -10.22
CA GLY A 32 32.13 -12.29 -10.58
C GLY A 32 31.28 -11.79 -9.40
N PHE A 33 31.82 -11.81 -8.17
CA PHE A 33 31.16 -11.29 -6.99
C PHE A 33 30.90 -9.78 -7.12
N THR A 34 31.95 -8.99 -7.41
CA THR A 34 31.81 -7.54 -7.54
C THR A 34 30.86 -7.19 -8.69
N LYS A 35 30.86 -7.98 -9.77
CA LYS A 35 29.89 -7.82 -10.86
C LYS A 35 28.45 -8.00 -10.37
N GLY A 36 28.18 -9.05 -9.60
CA GLY A 36 26.86 -9.29 -9.01
C GLY A 36 26.39 -8.15 -8.10
N VAL A 37 27.28 -7.65 -7.24
CA VAL A 37 26.99 -6.50 -6.36
C VAL A 37 26.67 -5.24 -7.17
N VAL A 38 27.46 -4.94 -8.20
CA VAL A 38 27.25 -3.79 -9.08
C VAL A 38 25.91 -3.88 -9.81
N ASP A 39 25.62 -5.01 -10.44
CA ASP A 39 24.40 -5.21 -11.22
C ASP A 39 23.15 -5.09 -10.33
N LEU A 40 23.17 -5.70 -9.13
CA LEU A 40 22.08 -5.61 -8.17
C LEU A 40 21.92 -4.20 -7.60
N THR A 41 23.02 -3.53 -7.26
CA THR A 41 23.02 -2.15 -6.77
C THR A 41 22.44 -1.19 -7.80
N GLU A 42 22.83 -1.32 -9.08
CA GLU A 42 22.28 -0.49 -10.16
C GLU A 42 20.78 -0.72 -10.36
N THR A 43 20.33 -1.96 -10.21
CA THR A 43 18.93 -2.35 -10.34
C THR A 43 18.11 -1.79 -9.17
N LEU A 44 18.54 -1.99 -7.93
CA LEU A 44 17.91 -1.41 -6.73
C LEU A 44 17.83 0.12 -6.81
N ALA A 45 18.93 0.77 -7.20
CA ALA A 45 18.95 2.22 -7.33
C ALA A 45 18.02 2.73 -8.45
N ALA A 46 17.82 1.94 -9.51
CA ALA A 46 16.84 2.25 -10.55
C ALA A 46 15.40 2.11 -10.03
N THR A 47 15.12 0.99 -9.35
CA THR A 47 13.82 0.70 -8.73
C THR A 47 13.42 1.78 -7.72
N MET A 48 14.39 2.24 -6.92
CA MET A 48 14.20 3.33 -5.96
C MET A 48 14.28 4.74 -6.59
N SER A 49 14.26 4.84 -7.93
CA SER A 49 14.18 6.10 -8.68
C SER A 49 15.31 7.11 -8.44
N LEU A 50 16.51 6.67 -8.04
CA LEU A 50 17.65 7.57 -7.81
C LEU A 50 18.03 8.35 -9.10
N PRO A 51 18.43 9.63 -8.98
CA PRO A 51 18.89 10.41 -10.13
C PRO A 51 20.04 9.73 -10.89
N LYS A 52 20.08 9.90 -12.22
CA LYS A 52 21.12 9.30 -13.08
C LYS A 52 22.55 9.64 -12.62
N ARG A 53 22.76 10.81 -12.02
CA ARG A 53 24.06 11.22 -11.47
C ARG A 53 24.46 10.33 -10.29
N ASP A 54 23.54 10.13 -9.35
CA ASP A 54 23.81 9.42 -8.11
C ASP A 54 23.91 7.92 -8.36
N ARG A 55 23.11 7.38 -9.30
CA ARG A 55 23.27 6.01 -9.82
C ARG A 55 24.66 5.77 -10.40
N ARG A 56 25.23 6.73 -11.15
CA ARG A 56 26.60 6.60 -11.69
C ARG A 56 27.66 6.61 -10.58
N ARG A 57 27.50 7.47 -9.56
CA ARG A 57 28.39 7.51 -8.40
C ARG A 57 28.35 6.19 -7.62
N LEU A 58 27.14 5.71 -7.36
CA LEU A 58 26.90 4.46 -6.67
C LEU A 58 27.46 3.25 -7.43
N ARG A 59 27.34 3.21 -8.76
CA ARG A 59 27.99 2.18 -9.59
C ARG A 59 29.51 2.15 -9.38
N VAL A 60 30.16 3.31 -9.34
CA VAL A 60 31.61 3.42 -9.12
C VAL A 60 31.97 3.01 -7.70
N ALA A 61 31.17 3.42 -6.71
CA ALA A 61 31.35 2.99 -5.32
C ALA A 61 31.23 1.46 -5.19
N ALA A 62 30.21 0.86 -5.80
CA ALA A 62 30.00 -0.59 -5.79
C ALA A 62 31.14 -1.36 -6.47
N LEU A 63 31.78 -0.81 -7.50
CA LEU A 63 32.98 -1.42 -8.11
C LEU A 63 34.19 -1.41 -7.15
N LEU A 64 34.32 -0.38 -6.31
CA LEU A 64 35.52 -0.14 -5.50
C LEU A 64 35.35 -0.46 -4.01
N HIS A 65 34.15 -0.85 -3.58
CA HIS A 65 33.79 -0.95 -2.16
C HIS A 65 34.74 -1.85 -1.35
N ASP A 66 35.21 -2.94 -1.96
CA ASP A 66 36.03 -3.98 -1.32
C ASP A 66 37.49 -4.02 -1.80
N ILE A 67 37.94 -3.04 -2.59
CA ILE A 67 39.31 -3.04 -3.15
C ILE A 67 40.41 -3.06 -2.07
N GLY A 68 40.10 -2.54 -0.87
CA GLY A 68 40.96 -2.51 0.30
C GLY A 68 41.29 -3.89 0.86
N ARG A 69 40.54 -4.94 0.51
CA ARG A 69 40.84 -6.32 0.93
C ARG A 69 42.20 -6.82 0.44
N ILE A 70 42.74 -6.24 -0.65
CA ILE A 70 44.10 -6.51 -1.15
C ILE A 70 45.18 -6.18 -0.10
N ARG A 71 44.89 -5.32 0.86
CA ARG A 71 45.81 -4.93 1.95
C ARG A 71 45.76 -5.88 3.14
N LEU A 72 44.84 -6.85 3.16
CA LEU A 72 44.67 -7.76 4.27
C LEU A 72 45.52 -9.04 4.10
N PRO A 73 45.99 -9.65 5.20
CA PRO A 73 46.67 -10.95 5.16
C PRO A 73 45.78 -12.02 4.52
N LYS A 74 46.37 -12.87 3.67
CA LYS A 74 45.64 -13.91 2.94
C LYS A 74 45.07 -14.97 3.89
N GLU A 75 45.76 -15.21 4.99
CA GLU A 75 45.43 -16.15 6.04
C GLU A 75 44.06 -15.85 6.69
N LEU A 76 43.57 -14.61 6.62
CA LEU A 76 42.21 -14.26 7.08
C LEU A 76 41.11 -14.87 6.20
N PHE A 77 41.38 -15.06 4.91
CA PHE A 77 40.40 -15.56 3.94
C PHE A 77 40.43 -17.08 3.81
N ASP A 78 41.61 -17.68 4.00
CA ASP A 78 41.84 -19.13 3.86
C ASP A 78 41.59 -19.91 5.18
N LYS A 79 41.20 -19.24 6.27
CA LYS A 79 41.07 -19.87 7.60
C LYS A 79 39.83 -20.78 7.70
N GLU A 80 40.06 -22.01 8.16
CA GLU A 80 39.01 -22.94 8.58
C GLU A 80 38.59 -22.63 10.03
N GLY A 81 37.38 -22.07 10.22
CA GLY A 81 36.81 -21.77 11.54
C GLY A 81 36.48 -20.30 11.77
N ALA A 82 36.05 -19.95 12.99
CA ALA A 82 35.68 -18.57 13.35
C ALA A 82 36.91 -17.65 13.47
N LEU A 83 36.76 -16.39 13.06
CA LEU A 83 37.78 -15.36 13.25
C LEU A 83 37.81 -14.90 14.72
N SER A 84 39.01 -14.61 15.22
CA SER A 84 39.20 -13.99 16.53
C SER A 84 38.76 -12.52 16.51
N PRO A 85 38.55 -11.88 17.68
CA PRO A 85 38.21 -10.45 17.74
C PRO A 85 39.23 -9.55 17.01
N SER A 86 40.54 -9.83 17.13
CA SER A 86 41.59 -9.06 16.45
C SER A 86 41.60 -9.29 14.94
N GLU A 87 41.25 -10.51 14.50
CA GLU A 87 41.09 -10.84 13.08
C GLU A 87 39.86 -10.15 12.49
N HIS A 88 38.75 -10.06 13.25
CA HIS A 88 37.59 -9.28 12.87
C HIS A 88 37.90 -7.79 12.74
N GLU A 89 38.68 -7.22 13.66
CA GLU A 89 39.12 -5.82 13.57
C GLU A 89 40.01 -5.58 12.34
N CYS A 90 40.94 -6.51 12.08
CA CYS A 90 41.76 -6.46 10.87
C CYS A 90 40.89 -6.56 9.60
N LEU A 91 39.90 -7.46 9.58
CA LEU A 91 38.97 -7.58 8.45
C LEU A 91 38.18 -6.28 8.23
N ARG A 92 37.65 -5.66 9.28
CA ARG A 92 36.91 -4.38 9.20
C ARG A 92 37.74 -3.24 8.61
N SER A 93 39.06 -3.27 8.76
CA SER A 93 39.95 -2.24 8.21
C SER A 93 39.92 -2.15 6.67
N HIS A 94 39.40 -3.16 5.96
CA HIS A 94 39.29 -3.11 4.49
C HIS A 94 38.50 -1.90 4.01
N VAL A 95 37.50 -1.44 4.75
CA VAL A 95 36.67 -0.27 4.39
C VAL A 95 37.52 1.00 4.31
N LEU A 96 38.36 1.23 5.32
CA LEU A 96 39.26 2.39 5.36
C LEU A 96 40.34 2.27 4.28
N HIS A 97 40.84 1.05 4.03
CA HIS A 97 41.76 0.79 2.93
C HIS A 97 41.11 1.05 1.56
N SER A 98 39.85 0.63 1.36
CA SER A 98 39.09 0.84 0.14
C SER A 98 38.88 2.33 -0.13
N GLU A 99 38.44 3.09 0.88
CA GLU A 99 38.30 4.54 0.79
C GLU A 99 39.63 5.21 0.43
N ALA A 100 40.72 4.89 1.16
CA ALA A 100 42.03 5.48 0.94
C ALA A 100 42.60 5.15 -0.45
N MET A 101 42.36 3.94 -0.95
CA MET A 101 42.78 3.53 -2.29
C MET A 101 41.94 4.19 -3.38
N ALA A 102 40.61 4.21 -3.22
CA ALA A 102 39.71 4.91 -4.12
C ALA A 102 40.01 6.41 -4.19
N GLY A 103 40.35 7.04 -3.06
CA GLY A 103 40.70 8.47 -2.97
C GLY A 103 41.99 8.87 -3.67
N ARG A 104 42.87 7.89 -4.00
CA ARG A 104 44.05 8.14 -4.85
C ARG A 104 43.70 8.20 -6.34
N ILE A 105 42.57 7.61 -6.72
CA ILE A 105 42.13 7.47 -8.11
C ILE A 105 41.00 8.47 -8.42
N LEU A 106 40.16 8.78 -7.43
CA LEU A 106 38.96 9.58 -7.55
C LEU A 106 39.01 10.81 -6.62
N SER A 107 38.51 11.94 -7.11
CA SER A 107 38.38 13.18 -6.33
C SER A 107 36.92 13.52 -6.00
N ASP A 108 36.04 12.51 -5.90
CA ASP A 108 34.60 12.69 -5.60
C ASP A 108 34.30 12.18 -4.18
N GLY A 109 34.17 13.10 -3.24
CA GLY A 109 33.93 12.79 -1.82
C GLY A 109 32.62 12.03 -1.57
N GLU A 110 31.61 12.18 -2.43
CA GLU A 110 30.38 11.40 -2.29
C GLU A 110 30.64 9.92 -2.57
N ILE A 111 31.41 9.59 -3.61
CA ILE A 111 31.77 8.20 -3.91
C ILE A 111 32.56 7.59 -2.76
N LEU A 112 33.49 8.35 -2.18
CA LEU A 112 34.28 7.91 -1.02
C LEU A 112 33.41 7.67 0.20
N ALA A 113 32.43 8.53 0.47
CA ALA A 113 31.47 8.32 1.55
C ALA A 113 30.63 7.05 1.35
N LEU A 114 30.22 6.75 0.11
CA LEU A 114 29.50 5.50 -0.17
C LEU A 114 30.37 4.26 0.13
N ILE A 115 31.65 4.30 -0.23
CA ILE A 115 32.62 3.24 0.05
C ILE A 115 32.91 3.15 1.56
N ARG A 116 33.05 4.27 2.26
CA ARG A 116 33.36 4.27 3.69
C ARG A 116 32.22 3.73 4.55
N HIS A 117 30.97 4.03 4.20
CA HIS A 117 29.83 3.78 5.09
C HIS A 117 28.98 2.56 4.70
N HIS A 118 29.39 1.74 3.73
CA HIS A 118 28.59 0.58 3.29
C HIS A 118 28.48 -0.56 4.31
N HIS A 119 29.29 -0.53 5.37
CA HIS A 119 29.21 -1.46 6.51
C HIS A 119 28.61 -0.84 7.79
N GLU A 120 28.10 0.40 7.69
CA GLU A 120 27.28 0.98 8.76
C GLU A 120 25.95 0.21 8.87
N TRP A 121 25.48 0.00 10.09
CA TRP A 121 24.22 -0.68 10.35
C TRP A 121 23.15 0.36 10.63
N TYR A 122 21.93 0.12 10.18
CA TYR A 122 20.82 1.07 10.34
C TYR A 122 20.56 1.45 11.82
N ASN A 123 20.86 0.56 12.77
CA ASN A 123 20.76 0.81 14.21
C ASN A 123 21.99 1.50 14.85
N GLY A 124 23.02 1.84 14.07
CA GLY A 124 24.24 2.48 14.58
C GLY A 124 25.30 1.53 15.15
N GLN A 125 25.10 0.20 15.08
CA GLN A 125 26.08 -0.78 15.57
C GLN A 125 27.12 -1.21 14.52
N GLY A 126 27.09 -0.57 13.34
CA GLY A 126 28.03 -0.84 12.26
C GLY A 126 29.34 -0.10 12.42
N TYR A 127 30.13 -0.07 11.35
CA TYR A 127 31.46 0.53 11.32
C TYR A 127 31.70 1.21 9.97
N PRO A 128 32.65 2.15 9.86
CA PRO A 128 33.65 2.56 10.86
C PRO A 128 33.23 3.66 11.84
N ASP A 129 32.17 4.42 11.57
CA ASP A 129 31.84 5.65 12.28
C ASP A 129 30.60 5.55 13.18
N GLY A 130 29.85 4.43 13.12
CA GLY A 130 28.68 4.20 13.96
C GLY A 130 27.49 5.05 13.56
N LEU A 131 27.37 5.37 12.27
CA LEU A 131 26.24 6.15 11.75
C LEU A 131 24.94 5.33 11.86
N ALA A 132 23.85 5.99 12.23
CA ALA A 132 22.54 5.37 12.38
C ALA A 132 21.49 5.98 11.45
N GLY A 133 20.53 5.15 11.05
CA GLY A 133 19.35 5.53 10.29
C GLY A 133 19.67 6.25 8.99
N GLU A 134 19.09 7.44 8.84
CA GLU A 134 19.24 8.25 7.62
C GLU A 134 20.53 9.08 7.57
N SER A 135 21.31 9.09 8.65
CA SER A 135 22.66 9.67 8.65
C SER A 135 23.61 8.87 7.75
N ILE A 136 23.28 7.60 7.48
CA ILE A 136 23.97 6.77 6.50
C ILE A 136 23.51 7.19 5.09
N PRO A 137 24.43 7.58 4.17
CA PRO A 137 24.07 7.95 2.81
C PRO A 137 23.20 6.87 2.14
N LEU A 138 22.14 7.28 1.44
CA LEU A 138 21.21 6.32 0.81
C LEU A 138 21.92 5.33 -0.11
N GLY A 139 22.92 5.78 -0.88
CA GLY A 139 23.72 4.89 -1.72
C GLY A 139 24.49 3.82 -0.91
N ALA A 140 24.98 4.15 0.28
CA ALA A 140 25.68 3.20 1.15
C ALA A 140 24.70 2.18 1.73
N ARG A 141 23.49 2.62 2.08
CA ARG A 141 22.39 1.72 2.50
C ARG A 141 21.98 0.76 1.38
N ILE A 142 21.93 1.22 0.12
CA ILE A 142 21.65 0.38 -1.05
C ILE A 142 22.77 -0.64 -1.26
N LEU A 143 24.02 -0.18 -1.21
CA LEU A 143 25.20 -1.02 -1.40
C LEU A 143 25.31 -2.10 -0.31
N ALA A 144 25.04 -1.76 0.95
CA ALA A 144 25.06 -2.69 2.08
C ALA A 144 24.10 -3.88 1.89
N VAL A 145 22.88 -3.62 1.41
CA VAL A 145 21.88 -4.66 1.16
C VAL A 145 22.24 -5.51 -0.05
N ALA A 146 22.73 -4.88 -1.13
CA ALA A 146 23.16 -5.59 -2.33
C ALA A 146 24.36 -6.50 -2.04
N ASP A 147 25.37 -5.98 -1.34
CA ASP A 147 26.55 -6.74 -0.91
C ASP A 147 26.16 -7.93 -0.04
N ALA A 148 25.35 -7.72 1.00
CA ALA A 148 24.90 -8.79 1.89
C ALA A 148 24.10 -9.88 1.16
N TYR A 149 23.21 -9.50 0.23
CA TYR A 149 22.44 -10.47 -0.55
C TYR A 149 23.36 -11.33 -1.42
N VAL A 150 24.23 -10.69 -2.21
CA VAL A 150 25.17 -11.41 -3.09
C VAL A 150 26.12 -12.27 -2.25
N ALA A 151 26.64 -11.75 -1.12
CA ALA A 151 27.47 -12.50 -0.18
C ALA A 151 26.80 -13.76 0.38
N MET A 152 25.48 -13.75 0.55
CA MET A 152 24.74 -14.90 1.03
C MET A 152 24.43 -15.92 -0.06
N THR A 153 24.17 -15.47 -1.29
CA THR A 153 23.79 -16.31 -2.44
C THR A 153 24.98 -16.76 -3.29
N HIS A 154 26.18 -16.25 -3.04
CA HIS A 154 27.43 -16.68 -3.68
C HIS A 154 28.09 -17.80 -2.86
N GLU A 155 28.73 -18.74 -3.54
CA GLU A 155 29.44 -19.86 -2.91
C GLU A 155 30.77 -19.39 -2.29
N ARG A 156 31.13 -19.89 -1.10
CA ARG A 156 32.38 -19.54 -0.37
C ARG A 156 33.13 -20.81 0.08
N PRO A 157 34.47 -20.76 0.30
CA PRO A 157 35.27 -21.94 0.65
C PRO A 157 34.75 -22.72 1.87
N HIS A 158 34.21 -22.01 2.84
CA HIS A 158 33.77 -22.54 4.14
C HIS A 158 32.24 -22.55 4.29
N ARG A 159 31.47 -22.20 3.24
CA ARG A 159 30.01 -22.10 3.34
C ARG A 159 29.31 -22.24 1.97
N PRO A 160 28.33 -23.16 1.81
CA PRO A 160 27.53 -23.22 0.60
C PRO A 160 26.68 -21.96 0.43
N ALA A 161 26.37 -21.62 -0.83
CA ALA A 161 25.44 -20.55 -1.17
C ALA A 161 24.05 -20.82 -0.53
N ARG A 162 23.44 -19.78 0.04
CA ARG A 162 22.04 -19.84 0.47
C ARG A 162 21.12 -19.72 -0.73
N THR A 163 19.93 -20.28 -0.60
CA THR A 163 18.85 -20.00 -1.55
C THR A 163 18.42 -18.53 -1.45
N SER A 164 17.87 -17.98 -2.53
CA SER A 164 17.30 -16.62 -2.51
C SER A 164 16.27 -16.44 -1.39
N ARG A 165 15.45 -17.46 -1.11
CA ARG A 165 14.45 -17.43 -0.04
C ARG A 165 15.08 -17.24 1.34
N GLU A 166 16.11 -18.01 1.67
CA GLU A 166 16.81 -17.90 2.96
C GLU A 166 17.53 -16.55 3.10
N ALA A 167 18.21 -16.09 2.03
CA ALA A 167 18.88 -14.80 2.02
C ALA A 167 17.89 -13.64 2.25
N LEU A 168 16.74 -13.66 1.58
CA LEU A 168 15.69 -12.66 1.77
C LEU A 168 15.07 -12.70 3.18
N GLN A 169 14.90 -13.89 3.76
CA GLN A 169 14.42 -14.02 5.13
C GLN A 169 15.38 -13.38 6.14
N ILE A 170 16.69 -13.59 5.98
CA ILE A 170 17.72 -12.95 6.81
C ILE A 170 17.70 -11.43 6.64
N ILE A 171 17.60 -10.94 5.40
CA ILE A 171 17.51 -9.49 5.13
C ILE A 171 16.26 -8.89 5.75
N ARG A 172 15.12 -9.59 5.69
CA ARG A 172 13.87 -9.16 6.33
C ARG A 172 13.99 -9.12 7.85
N GLN A 173 14.60 -10.14 8.46
CA GLN A 173 14.83 -10.18 9.91
C GLN A 173 15.81 -9.09 10.38
N GLY A 174 16.79 -8.75 9.55
CA GLY A 174 17.76 -7.68 9.82
C GLY A 174 17.27 -6.26 9.49
N ALA A 175 16.06 -6.10 8.94
CA ALA A 175 15.49 -4.80 8.61
C ALA A 175 15.30 -3.93 9.87
N GLY A 176 15.79 -2.69 9.82
CA GLY A 176 15.77 -1.75 10.95
C GLY A 176 16.92 -1.97 11.95
N GLN A 177 17.64 -3.08 11.84
CA GLN A 177 18.85 -3.36 12.61
C GLN A 177 20.09 -3.17 11.74
N GLN A 178 20.48 -4.20 11.00
CA GLN A 178 21.61 -4.15 10.08
C GLN A 178 21.23 -3.39 8.80
N PHE A 179 20.05 -3.66 8.26
CA PHE A 179 19.65 -3.16 6.94
C PHE A 179 18.63 -2.02 7.05
N CYS A 180 18.74 -1.05 6.14
CA CYS A 180 17.69 -0.07 5.95
C CYS A 180 16.38 -0.77 5.54
N PRO A 181 15.27 -0.62 6.30
CA PRO A 181 14.00 -1.28 5.98
C PRO A 181 13.55 -1.03 4.54
N HIS A 182 13.66 0.21 4.07
CA HIS A 182 13.25 0.61 2.72
C HIS A 182 14.03 -0.11 1.60
N VAL A 183 15.32 -0.35 1.81
CA VAL A 183 16.17 -1.01 0.82
C VAL A 183 15.95 -2.53 0.87
N ALA A 184 15.78 -3.09 2.07
CA ALA A 184 15.43 -4.49 2.26
C ALA A 184 14.12 -4.85 1.55
N ASP A 185 13.07 -4.02 1.71
CA ASP A 185 11.79 -4.19 1.03
C ASP A 185 11.93 -4.08 -0.49
N ALA A 186 12.72 -3.12 -0.99
CA ALA A 186 12.97 -2.96 -2.42
C ALA A 186 13.65 -4.19 -3.04
N LEU A 187 14.59 -4.81 -2.31
CA LEU A 187 15.23 -6.05 -2.73
C LEU A 187 14.26 -7.24 -2.70
N ILE A 188 13.47 -7.39 -1.65
CA ILE A 188 12.49 -8.47 -1.55
C ILE A 188 11.49 -8.38 -2.70
N LEU A 189 10.96 -7.19 -2.99
CA LEU A 189 10.07 -6.96 -4.12
C LEU A 189 10.76 -7.30 -5.45
N LEU A 190 11.98 -6.82 -5.65
CA LEU A 190 12.75 -7.05 -6.88
C LEU A 190 13.01 -8.54 -7.16
N ILE A 191 13.30 -9.32 -6.12
CA ILE A 191 13.67 -10.74 -6.26
C ILE A 191 12.45 -11.67 -6.27
N THR A 192 11.40 -11.36 -5.50
CA THR A 192 10.22 -12.25 -5.38
C THR A 192 9.08 -11.88 -6.33
N GLY A 193 9.01 -10.63 -6.78
CA GLY A 193 7.84 -10.10 -7.48
C GLY A 193 6.57 -10.03 -6.61
N VAL A 194 6.66 -10.32 -5.31
CA VAL A 194 5.51 -10.39 -4.39
C VAL A 194 5.33 -9.04 -3.70
N LEU A 195 4.11 -8.51 -3.81
CA LEU A 195 3.64 -7.27 -3.19
C LEU A 195 3.40 -7.50 -1.69
N LEU A 196 3.89 -6.60 -0.81
CA LEU A 196 3.63 -6.67 0.64
C LEU A 196 2.26 -6.05 0.98
N PRO A 197 1.37 -6.73 1.74
CA PRO A 197 0.03 -6.25 2.07
C PRO A 197 0.02 -4.87 2.75
N LEU A 198 -0.90 -4.00 2.30
CA LEU A 198 -1.11 -2.64 2.83
C LEU A 198 -1.57 -2.59 4.30
N SER A 199 -2.16 -3.68 4.80
CA SER A 199 -2.62 -3.81 6.19
C SER A 199 -1.51 -3.47 7.20
N ASP A 200 -0.26 -3.75 6.84
CA ASP A 200 0.89 -3.52 7.70
C ASP A 200 1.37 -2.05 7.71
N PHE A 201 0.86 -1.20 6.80
CA PHE A 201 1.29 0.20 6.67
C PHE A 201 0.43 1.16 7.52
N VAL A 202 -0.87 0.86 7.67
CA VAL A 202 -1.83 1.78 8.31
C VAL A 202 -2.19 1.34 9.73
N GLY A 203 -1.72 0.16 10.18
CA GLY A 203 -2.29 -0.47 11.39
C GLY A 203 -3.78 -0.77 11.24
N VAL A 204 -4.29 -0.78 10.00
CA VAL A 204 -5.64 -1.18 9.64
C VAL A 204 -5.56 -2.66 9.27
N ALA A 205 -5.28 -3.49 10.27
CA ALA A 205 -5.64 -4.91 10.17
C ALA A 205 -7.15 -5.10 10.38
N SER A 206 -7.89 -4.05 10.76
CA SER A 206 -9.27 -4.13 11.26
C SER A 206 -10.34 -3.55 10.34
N ALA A 207 -10.03 -3.14 9.10
CA ALA A 207 -11.05 -2.66 8.16
C ALA A 207 -11.11 -3.47 6.87
N VAL A 208 -10.57 -4.69 6.81
CA VAL A 208 -10.95 -5.60 5.73
C VAL A 208 -12.38 -6.04 6.04
N PRO A 209 -13.42 -5.64 5.26
CA PRO A 209 -14.78 -6.12 5.52
C PRO A 209 -14.78 -7.65 5.62
N GLN A 210 -15.49 -8.22 6.61
CA GLN A 210 -15.48 -9.66 6.92
C GLN A 210 -15.68 -10.57 5.69
N ARG A 211 -16.42 -10.09 4.68
CA ARG A 211 -16.57 -10.76 3.38
C ARG A 211 -15.27 -11.07 2.64
N PHE A 212 -14.19 -10.31 2.82
CA PHE A 212 -12.88 -10.60 2.20
C PHE A 212 -12.12 -11.70 2.96
N ALA A 213 -12.33 -11.81 4.28
CA ALA A 213 -11.83 -12.94 5.08
C ALA A 213 -12.64 -14.21 4.78
N ASP A 214 -13.96 -14.10 4.69
CA ASP A 214 -14.86 -15.19 4.31
C ASP A 214 -14.66 -15.61 2.84
N ALA A 215 -14.33 -14.67 1.96
CA ALA A 215 -13.96 -14.92 0.56
C ALA A 215 -12.60 -15.60 0.39
N ALA A 216 -11.67 -15.47 1.34
CA ALA A 216 -10.44 -16.26 1.32
C ALA A 216 -10.69 -17.74 1.71
N ALA A 217 -11.77 -18.00 2.45
CA ALA A 217 -12.09 -19.32 3.01
C ALA A 217 -13.13 -20.14 2.21
N ALA A 218 -13.97 -19.50 1.38
CA ALA A 218 -15.03 -20.20 0.64
C ALA A 218 -14.54 -20.83 -0.69
N PRO A 219 -14.96 -22.07 -1.04
CA PRO A 219 -14.53 -22.77 -2.26
C PRO A 219 -14.93 -22.01 -3.53
N GLU A 220 -14.07 -22.04 -4.56
CA GLU A 220 -14.37 -21.51 -5.89
C GLU A 220 -15.66 -22.13 -6.41
N LYS A 221 -16.71 -21.32 -6.60
CA LYS A 221 -17.90 -21.77 -7.32
C LYS A 221 -17.60 -21.71 -8.80
N THR A 222 -17.33 -22.86 -9.41
CA THR A 222 -17.33 -23.05 -10.87
C THR A 222 -18.77 -22.96 -11.39
N GLY A 223 -19.39 -21.80 -11.28
CA GLY A 223 -20.61 -21.49 -12.00
C GLY A 223 -20.24 -21.27 -13.45
N SER A 224 -20.60 -22.21 -14.33
CA SER A 224 -20.56 -22.03 -15.78
C SER A 224 -21.47 -20.85 -16.14
N VAL A 225 -20.91 -19.64 -16.23
CA VAL A 225 -21.56 -18.52 -16.89
C VAL A 225 -21.71 -18.93 -18.35
N THR A 226 -22.96 -19.00 -18.80
CA THR A 226 -23.33 -19.35 -20.16
C THR A 226 -22.53 -18.51 -21.14
N ALA A 227 -22.04 -19.15 -22.22
CA ALA A 227 -21.19 -18.55 -23.24
C ALA A 227 -21.65 -17.14 -23.60
N THR A 228 -20.96 -16.13 -23.08
CA THR A 228 -21.18 -14.72 -23.40
C THR A 228 -21.03 -14.59 -24.92
N GLU A 229 -22.00 -13.97 -25.60
CA GLU A 229 -21.83 -13.56 -27.00
C GLU A 229 -20.51 -12.76 -27.08
N GLN A 230 -19.50 -13.33 -27.74
CA GLN A 230 -18.23 -12.63 -27.94
C GLN A 230 -18.47 -11.47 -28.90
N ILE A 231 -18.41 -10.25 -28.38
CA ILE A 231 -18.48 -9.04 -29.21
C ILE A 231 -17.16 -8.86 -29.95
N SER A 232 -17.23 -8.54 -31.25
CA SER A 232 -16.01 -8.23 -32.01
C SER A 232 -15.43 -6.88 -31.60
N ALA A 233 -14.11 -6.71 -31.66
CA ALA A 233 -13.45 -5.44 -31.31
C ALA A 233 -14.02 -4.24 -32.10
N ARG A 234 -14.34 -4.44 -33.38
CA ARG A 234 -14.94 -3.39 -34.24
C ARG A 234 -16.35 -3.02 -33.79
N GLU A 235 -17.14 -4.00 -33.37
CA GLU A 235 -18.50 -3.75 -32.89
C GLU A 235 -18.48 -3.05 -31.53
N LEU A 236 -17.57 -3.44 -30.64
CA LEU A 236 -17.35 -2.76 -29.37
C LEU A 236 -17.00 -1.28 -29.59
N GLU A 237 -16.06 -1.00 -30.48
CA GLU A 237 -15.64 0.37 -30.82
C GLU A 237 -16.82 1.21 -31.34
N LEU A 238 -17.65 0.65 -32.24
CA LEU A 238 -18.84 1.33 -32.77
C LEU A 238 -19.90 1.63 -31.70
N ARG A 239 -20.15 0.68 -30.80
CA ARG A 239 -21.12 0.86 -29.70
C ARG A 239 -20.64 1.89 -28.68
N ILE A 240 -19.36 1.85 -28.31
CA ILE A 240 -18.74 2.86 -27.45
C ILE A 240 -18.85 4.23 -28.10
N LYS A 241 -18.47 4.34 -29.38
CA LYS A 241 -18.56 5.60 -30.12
C LYS A 241 -19.97 6.16 -30.14
N SER A 242 -20.98 5.31 -30.35
CA SER A 242 -22.40 5.72 -30.29
C SER A 242 -22.78 6.31 -28.92
N VAL A 243 -22.30 5.74 -27.82
CA VAL A 243 -22.57 6.27 -26.46
C VAL A 243 -21.86 7.60 -26.25
N VAL A 244 -20.59 7.69 -26.64
CA VAL A 244 -19.76 8.91 -26.52
C VAL A 244 -20.35 10.06 -27.33
N ASP A 245 -20.81 9.78 -28.57
CA ASP A 245 -21.43 10.79 -29.44
C ASP A 245 -22.82 11.22 -28.89
N LEU A 246 -23.61 10.29 -28.34
CA LEU A 246 -24.91 10.61 -27.71
C LEU A 246 -24.74 11.45 -26.44
N LYS A 247 -23.67 11.22 -25.69
CA LYS A 247 -23.32 11.91 -24.45
C LYS A 247 -22.16 12.88 -24.66
N ALA A 248 -22.23 13.72 -25.70
CA ALA A 248 -21.28 14.80 -25.91
C ALA A 248 -21.31 15.82 -24.75
N LEU A 249 -20.17 16.47 -24.45
CA LEU A 249 -20.10 17.51 -23.44
C LEU A 249 -20.86 18.77 -23.89
N PRO A 250 -21.62 19.45 -23.00
CA PRO A 250 -22.30 20.70 -23.32
C PRO A 250 -21.32 21.80 -23.75
N ASP A 251 -21.77 22.71 -24.64
CA ASP A 251 -20.96 23.81 -25.18
C ASP A 251 -20.30 24.69 -24.10
N VAL A 252 -20.97 24.88 -22.96
CA VAL A 252 -20.41 25.66 -21.84
C VAL A 252 -19.11 25.05 -21.34
N VAL A 253 -19.02 23.72 -21.32
CA VAL A 253 -17.90 22.97 -20.75
C VAL A 253 -16.75 22.91 -21.75
N THR A 254 -17.07 22.64 -23.01
CA THR A 254 -16.06 22.66 -24.09
C THR A 254 -15.45 24.04 -24.24
N ASP A 255 -16.24 25.11 -24.15
CA ASP A 255 -15.75 26.49 -24.15
C ASP A 255 -14.87 26.78 -22.93
N VAL A 256 -15.32 26.42 -21.72
CA VAL A 256 -14.52 26.61 -20.50
C VAL A 256 -13.19 25.87 -20.61
N MET A 257 -13.18 24.64 -21.12
CA MET A 257 -11.95 23.87 -21.31
C MET A 257 -11.00 24.53 -22.33
N ALA A 258 -11.55 25.08 -23.43
CA ALA A 258 -10.77 25.82 -24.41
C ALA A 258 -10.19 27.12 -23.81
N MET A 259 -11.01 27.91 -23.11
CA MET A 259 -10.62 29.16 -22.47
C MET A 259 -9.55 28.98 -21.38
N THR A 260 -9.54 27.82 -20.73
CA THR A 260 -8.64 27.50 -19.62
C THR A 260 -7.47 26.59 -20.02
N SER A 261 -7.30 26.33 -21.32
CA SER A 261 -6.18 25.55 -21.86
C SER A 261 -4.82 26.20 -21.55
N ASN A 262 -4.75 27.54 -21.56
CA ASN A 262 -3.64 28.31 -21.01
C ASN A 262 -4.13 29.15 -19.82
N VAL A 263 -3.81 28.68 -18.62
CA VAL A 263 -4.23 29.30 -17.35
C VAL A 263 -3.72 30.73 -17.20
N GLU A 264 -2.49 31.02 -17.66
CA GLU A 264 -1.85 32.35 -17.51
C GLU A 264 -2.46 33.42 -18.42
N ALA A 265 -3.01 33.00 -19.57
CA ALA A 265 -3.60 33.89 -20.56
C ALA A 265 -5.14 33.90 -20.53
N CYS A 266 -5.75 33.26 -19.52
CA CYS A 266 -7.20 33.09 -19.46
C CYS A 266 -7.93 34.42 -19.18
N ASP A 267 -8.95 34.76 -19.99
CA ASP A 267 -9.87 35.85 -19.69
C ASP A 267 -10.82 35.43 -18.55
N ILE A 268 -10.47 35.83 -17.33
CA ILE A 268 -11.25 35.53 -16.12
C ILE A 268 -12.68 36.05 -16.22
N ASN A 269 -12.88 37.26 -16.73
CA ASN A 269 -14.22 37.85 -16.83
C ASN A 269 -15.08 37.12 -17.86
N GLY A 270 -14.47 36.73 -18.98
CA GLY A 270 -15.10 35.85 -19.96
C GLY A 270 -15.47 34.50 -19.38
N LEU A 271 -14.57 33.88 -18.61
CA LEU A 271 -14.77 32.58 -17.97
C LEU A 271 -15.95 32.61 -16.99
N VAL A 272 -15.99 33.60 -16.09
CA VAL A 272 -17.07 33.78 -15.12
C VAL A 272 -18.41 33.92 -15.85
N ARG A 273 -18.51 34.82 -16.83
CA ARG A 273 -19.73 35.00 -17.62
C ARG A 273 -20.18 33.71 -18.30
N ARG A 274 -19.24 32.92 -18.84
CA ARG A 274 -19.58 31.68 -19.55
C ARG A 274 -20.18 30.63 -18.61
N ILE A 275 -19.63 30.47 -17.42
CA ILE A 275 -20.17 29.54 -16.40
C ILE A 275 -21.52 30.04 -15.90
N GLU A 276 -21.67 31.34 -15.65
CA GLU A 276 -22.91 31.95 -15.17
C GLU A 276 -24.07 31.89 -16.18
N CYS A 277 -23.79 31.66 -17.47
CA CYS A 277 -24.83 31.37 -18.46
C CYS A 277 -25.66 30.13 -18.12
N ASP A 278 -25.13 29.18 -17.34
CA ASP A 278 -25.88 28.04 -16.81
C ASP A 278 -26.01 28.15 -15.29
N HIS A 279 -27.13 28.72 -14.84
CA HIS A 279 -27.39 28.95 -13.42
C HIS A 279 -27.44 27.66 -12.58
N ALA A 280 -27.90 26.55 -13.16
CA ALA A 280 -28.00 25.27 -12.47
C ALA A 280 -26.60 24.65 -12.27
N LEU A 281 -25.76 24.73 -13.30
CA LEU A 281 -24.36 24.31 -13.23
C LEU A 281 -23.56 25.17 -12.24
N ALA A 282 -23.70 26.50 -12.31
CA ALA A 282 -23.05 27.43 -11.39
C ALA A 282 -23.44 27.16 -9.92
N THR A 283 -24.72 26.92 -9.63
CA THR A 283 -25.19 26.63 -8.27
C THR A 283 -24.59 25.33 -7.72
N ARG A 284 -24.53 24.27 -8.53
CA ARG A 284 -23.90 22.99 -8.12
C ARG A 284 -22.39 23.13 -7.93
N MET A 285 -21.74 23.84 -8.84
CA MET A 285 -20.31 24.12 -8.74
C MET A 285 -19.99 24.88 -7.43
N LEU A 286 -20.80 25.87 -7.04
CA LEU A 286 -20.64 26.58 -5.77
C LEU A 286 -20.88 25.68 -4.56
N ARG A 287 -21.88 24.78 -4.61
CA ARG A 287 -22.07 23.79 -3.52
C ARG A 287 -20.85 22.90 -3.36
N LEU A 288 -20.32 22.39 -4.47
CA LEU A 288 -19.14 21.53 -4.46
C LEU A 288 -17.89 22.28 -3.99
N ALA A 289 -17.71 23.54 -4.42
CA ALA A 289 -16.61 24.40 -4.01
C ALA A 289 -16.60 24.75 -2.51
N ASN A 290 -17.74 24.60 -1.81
CA ASN A 290 -17.84 24.81 -0.37
C ASN A 290 -17.75 23.51 0.45
N SER A 291 -17.50 22.35 -0.19
CA SER A 291 -17.31 21.11 0.55
C SER A 291 -16.02 21.12 1.37
N ALA A 292 -15.93 20.24 2.37
CA ALA A 292 -14.79 20.12 3.28
C ALA A 292 -13.43 19.98 2.55
N LEU A 293 -13.40 19.35 1.37
CA LEU A 293 -12.19 19.19 0.57
C LEU A 293 -11.58 20.53 0.12
N TYR A 294 -12.43 21.48 -0.26
CA TYR A 294 -12.03 22.80 -0.74
C TYR A 294 -11.92 23.83 0.39
N ALA A 295 -11.98 23.38 1.65
CA ALA A 295 -11.95 24.22 2.84
C ALA A 295 -10.97 25.38 2.68
N THR A 296 -11.56 26.53 2.44
CA THR A 296 -10.92 27.83 2.32
C THR A 296 -11.45 28.68 3.46
N THR A 297 -10.67 29.68 3.90
CA THR A 297 -11.11 30.62 4.92
C THR A 297 -12.24 31.50 4.35
N GLY A 298 -13.49 31.05 4.49
CA GLY A 298 -14.70 31.79 4.12
C GLY A 298 -15.54 31.13 3.02
N LYS A 299 -16.85 31.39 3.06
CA LYS A 299 -17.84 30.86 2.11
C LYS A 299 -17.61 31.38 0.68
N ILE A 300 -17.65 30.50 -0.32
CA ILE A 300 -17.61 30.84 -1.75
C ILE A 300 -19.05 31.01 -2.26
N ASP A 301 -19.48 32.24 -2.51
CA ASP A 301 -20.86 32.61 -2.85
C ASP A 301 -21.06 33.04 -4.31
N SER A 302 -19.98 33.16 -5.09
CA SER A 302 -20.00 33.53 -6.50
C SER A 302 -18.91 32.81 -7.30
N ILE A 303 -19.12 32.68 -8.62
CA ILE A 303 -18.13 32.04 -9.51
C ILE A 303 -16.85 32.89 -9.58
N GLU A 304 -16.97 34.21 -9.57
CA GLU A 304 -15.83 35.12 -9.47
C GLU A 304 -14.97 34.81 -8.24
N ARG A 305 -15.60 34.69 -7.06
CA ARG A 305 -14.90 34.31 -5.83
C ARG A 305 -14.31 32.91 -5.91
N ALA A 306 -14.99 31.97 -6.56
CA ALA A 306 -14.47 30.62 -6.79
C ALA A 306 -13.18 30.66 -7.63
N VAL A 307 -13.15 31.46 -8.71
CA VAL A 307 -11.94 31.63 -9.55
C VAL A 307 -10.80 32.25 -8.75
N VAL A 308 -11.08 33.24 -7.91
CA VAL A 308 -10.05 33.87 -7.06
C VAL A 308 -9.47 32.89 -6.04
N MET A 309 -10.32 32.10 -5.37
CA MET A 309 -9.91 31.23 -4.27
C MET A 309 -9.31 29.91 -4.75
N LEU A 310 -9.83 29.34 -5.82
CA LEU A 310 -9.45 28.01 -6.33
C LEU A 310 -8.52 28.07 -7.54
N GLY A 311 -8.40 29.25 -8.15
CA GLY A 311 -7.75 29.43 -9.44
C GLY A 311 -8.60 28.93 -10.61
N VAL A 312 -8.22 29.38 -11.81
CA VAL A 312 -8.84 28.97 -13.08
C VAL A 312 -8.75 27.46 -13.30
N GLY A 313 -7.61 26.85 -12.93
CA GLY A 313 -7.43 25.40 -12.99
C GLY A 313 -8.43 24.65 -12.12
N GLY A 314 -8.66 25.11 -10.89
CA GLY A 314 -9.62 24.50 -9.97
C GLY A 314 -11.06 24.60 -10.41
N VAL A 315 -11.44 25.76 -10.94
CA VAL A 315 -12.76 25.98 -11.51
C VAL A 315 -13.01 25.04 -12.69
N ARG A 316 -12.04 24.87 -13.59
CA ARG A 316 -12.14 23.88 -14.68
C ARG A 316 -12.37 22.47 -14.15
N GLN A 317 -11.60 22.04 -13.15
CA GLN A 317 -11.65 20.67 -12.61
C GLN A 317 -12.98 20.37 -11.89
N LEU A 318 -13.49 21.34 -11.13
CA LEU A 318 -14.80 21.29 -10.50
C LEU A 318 -15.93 21.19 -11.52
N LEU A 319 -15.91 22.06 -12.53
CA LEU A 319 -16.92 22.09 -13.59
C LEU A 319 -17.00 20.74 -14.30
N LEU A 320 -15.85 20.18 -14.67
CA LEU A 320 -15.77 18.89 -15.34
C LEU A 320 -16.39 17.77 -14.49
N GLY A 321 -16.09 17.72 -13.20
CA GLY A 321 -16.67 16.72 -12.28
C GLY A 321 -18.19 16.81 -12.19
N VAL A 322 -18.74 18.03 -12.01
CA VAL A 322 -20.20 18.24 -11.91
C VAL A 322 -20.93 17.82 -13.18
N VAL A 323 -20.40 18.19 -14.34
CA VAL A 323 -21.02 17.91 -15.64
C VAL A 323 -21.07 16.41 -15.90
N VAL A 324 -19.97 15.69 -15.66
CA VAL A 324 -19.95 14.25 -15.86
C VAL A 324 -20.93 13.56 -14.93
N ILE A 325 -21.03 13.95 -13.65
CA ILE A 325 -22.04 13.38 -12.75
C ILE A 325 -23.46 13.63 -13.30
N ASP A 326 -23.79 14.87 -13.69
CA ASP A 326 -25.12 15.23 -14.18
C ASP A 326 -25.52 14.45 -15.45
N GLN A 327 -24.57 14.20 -16.35
CA GLN A 327 -24.83 13.50 -17.60
C GLN A 327 -25.07 11.98 -17.41
N TRP A 328 -24.59 11.43 -16.30
CA TRP A 328 -24.57 9.98 -16.05
C TRP A 328 -25.42 9.52 -14.85
N ARG A 329 -26.00 10.46 -14.08
CA ARG A 329 -26.83 10.15 -12.91
C ARG A 329 -28.23 9.59 -13.19
N GLN A 330 -28.82 9.79 -14.38
CA GLN A 330 -30.29 9.67 -14.60
C GLN A 330 -30.77 8.65 -15.66
N HIS A 331 -29.98 7.65 -16.05
CA HIS A 331 -30.41 6.67 -17.07
C HIS A 331 -30.18 5.22 -16.63
N GLY A 332 -31.19 4.34 -16.75
CA GLY A 332 -31.06 2.88 -16.68
C GLY A 332 -31.98 2.19 -15.66
N ASP A 333 -33.06 1.55 -16.14
CA ASP A 333 -34.07 0.85 -15.33
C ASP A 333 -33.81 -0.68 -15.20
N ALA A 334 -32.60 -1.14 -15.56
CA ALA A 334 -32.31 -2.59 -15.63
C ALA A 334 -30.81 -2.96 -15.43
N ASP A 335 -30.04 -2.21 -14.66
CA ASP A 335 -28.58 -2.39 -14.57
C ASP A 335 -28.14 -3.17 -13.32
N ARG A 336 -27.22 -4.12 -13.49
CA ARG A 336 -26.49 -4.75 -12.38
C ARG A 336 -25.47 -3.81 -11.74
N LEU A 337 -24.98 -2.82 -12.49
CA LEU A 337 -24.11 -1.78 -11.95
C LEU A 337 -24.95 -0.83 -11.07
N ARG A 338 -24.82 -0.98 -9.75
CA ARG A 338 -25.48 -0.14 -8.76
C ARG A 338 -24.91 1.29 -8.81
N ARG A 339 -25.60 2.22 -9.47
CA ARG A 339 -25.10 3.58 -9.69
C ARG A 339 -24.90 4.40 -8.41
N ASP A 340 -25.73 4.17 -7.39
CA ASP A 340 -25.56 4.72 -6.04
C ASP A 340 -24.20 4.33 -5.45
N VAL A 341 -23.86 3.04 -5.54
CA VAL A 341 -22.60 2.49 -5.05
C VAL A 341 -21.42 2.93 -5.93
N PHE A 342 -21.59 2.94 -7.26
CA PHE A 342 -20.59 3.45 -8.19
C PHE A 342 -20.15 4.88 -7.85
N TRP A 343 -21.12 5.78 -7.66
CA TRP A 343 -20.82 7.18 -7.37
C TRP A 343 -20.22 7.37 -5.98
N GLN A 344 -20.70 6.64 -4.97
CA GLN A 344 -20.07 6.64 -3.66
C GLN A 344 -18.59 6.24 -3.72
N HIS A 345 -18.26 5.16 -4.45
CA HIS A 345 -16.89 4.71 -4.63
C HIS A 345 -16.03 5.77 -5.33
N SER A 346 -16.54 6.29 -6.44
CA SER A 346 -15.87 7.34 -7.22
C SER A 346 -15.61 8.59 -6.37
N MET A 347 -16.56 8.99 -5.53
CA MET A 347 -16.43 10.12 -4.61
C MET A 347 -15.43 9.85 -3.48
N ALA A 348 -15.45 8.65 -2.89
CA ALA A 348 -14.49 8.26 -1.86
C ALA A 348 -13.06 8.27 -2.42
N THR A 349 -12.86 7.66 -3.59
CA THR A 349 -11.58 7.65 -4.30
C THR A 349 -11.13 9.07 -4.66
N ALA A 350 -12.05 9.94 -5.11
CA ALA A 350 -11.76 11.35 -5.40
C ALA A 350 -11.28 12.12 -4.16
N LEU A 351 -12.02 12.01 -3.03
CA LEU A 351 -11.69 12.69 -1.78
C LEU A 351 -10.34 12.23 -1.25
N LEU A 352 -10.11 10.92 -1.17
CA LEU A 352 -8.85 10.35 -0.70
C LEU A 352 -7.68 10.74 -1.61
N ALA A 353 -7.84 10.64 -2.94
CA ALA A 353 -6.79 11.04 -3.88
C ALA A 353 -6.45 12.53 -3.77
N GLY A 354 -7.47 13.39 -3.66
CA GLY A 354 -7.31 14.83 -3.45
C GLY A 354 -6.63 15.16 -2.13
N GLN A 355 -7.05 14.53 -1.02
CA GLN A 355 -6.44 14.72 0.29
C GLN A 355 -4.99 14.24 0.32
N ILE A 356 -4.68 13.07 -0.25
CA ILE A 356 -3.32 12.56 -0.38
C ILE A 356 -2.46 13.58 -1.13
N ALA A 357 -2.90 14.04 -2.31
CA ALA A 357 -2.17 15.03 -3.10
C ALA A 357 -1.95 16.34 -2.34
N ARG A 358 -2.96 16.81 -1.58
CA ARG A 358 -2.87 18.02 -0.76
C ARG A 358 -1.88 17.88 0.39
N LEU A 359 -1.89 16.74 1.08
CA LEU A 359 -1.03 16.46 2.23
C LEU A 359 0.44 16.28 1.83
N THR A 360 0.68 15.62 0.70
CA THR A 360 2.03 15.30 0.24
C THR A 360 2.64 16.40 -0.62
N GLY A 361 1.80 17.21 -1.29
CA GLY A 361 2.22 18.19 -2.27
C GLY A 361 2.85 17.59 -3.54
N CYS A 362 2.69 16.27 -3.77
CA CYS A 362 3.35 15.59 -4.89
C CYS A 362 2.59 15.72 -6.22
N ALA A 363 1.32 16.11 -6.18
CA ALA A 363 0.45 16.30 -7.34
C ALA A 363 -0.53 17.46 -7.10
N ASP A 364 -1.12 17.98 -8.18
CA ASP A 364 -2.21 18.94 -8.08
C ASP A 364 -3.46 18.25 -7.49
N PHE A 365 -3.94 18.73 -6.34
CA PHE A 365 -5.02 18.06 -5.60
C PHE A 365 -6.36 18.13 -6.34
N GLN A 366 -6.58 19.18 -7.14
CA GLN A 366 -7.82 19.36 -7.91
C GLN A 366 -7.84 18.37 -9.08
N ALA A 367 -6.72 18.19 -9.76
CA ALA A 367 -6.55 17.14 -10.76
C ALA A 367 -6.67 15.74 -10.14
N ALA A 368 -6.13 15.51 -8.94
CA ALA A 368 -6.22 14.20 -8.26
C ALA A 368 -7.67 13.87 -7.89
N PHE A 369 -8.40 14.86 -7.39
CA PHE A 369 -9.83 14.74 -7.12
C PHE A 369 -10.61 14.41 -8.39
N THR A 370 -10.47 15.20 -9.46
CA THR A 370 -11.20 14.95 -10.71
C THR A 370 -10.81 13.63 -11.36
N ALA A 371 -9.53 13.26 -11.35
CA ALA A 371 -9.10 11.96 -11.87
C ALA A 371 -9.68 10.80 -11.05
N GLY A 372 -9.69 10.90 -9.71
CA GLY A 372 -10.31 9.90 -8.84
C GLY A 372 -11.82 9.79 -9.05
N LEU A 373 -12.51 10.90 -9.29
CA LEU A 373 -13.95 10.92 -9.57
C LEU A 373 -14.29 10.24 -10.90
N LEU A 374 -13.41 10.35 -11.89
CA LEU A 374 -13.65 9.89 -13.26
C LEU A 374 -13.00 8.53 -13.57
N HIS A 375 -12.17 7.98 -12.69
CA HIS A 375 -11.30 6.84 -13.02
C HIS A 375 -12.06 5.62 -13.55
N ASP A 376 -13.22 5.32 -12.97
CA ASP A 376 -14.06 4.17 -13.32
C ASP A 376 -15.18 4.49 -14.33
N LEU A 377 -15.18 5.68 -14.94
CA LEU A 377 -16.24 6.11 -15.87
C LEU A 377 -16.45 5.13 -17.05
N GLY A 378 -15.42 4.38 -17.44
CA GLY A 378 -15.53 3.36 -18.48
C GLY A 378 -16.54 2.26 -18.17
N GLN A 379 -16.80 1.96 -16.89
CA GLN A 379 -17.81 0.97 -16.49
C GLN A 379 -19.22 1.45 -16.87
N LEU A 380 -19.50 2.75 -16.71
CA LEU A 380 -20.77 3.34 -17.15
C LEU A 380 -20.90 3.36 -18.67
N VAL A 381 -19.79 3.62 -19.38
CA VAL A 381 -19.74 3.54 -20.85
C VAL A 381 -20.05 2.13 -21.33
N PHE A 382 -19.44 1.11 -20.72
CA PHE A 382 -19.73 -0.28 -21.05
C PHE A 382 -21.16 -0.69 -20.71
N GLN A 383 -21.67 -0.30 -19.54
CA GLN A 383 -23.04 -0.58 -19.15
C GLN A 383 -24.04 -0.03 -20.18
N GLU A 384 -23.86 1.22 -20.62
CA GLU A 384 -24.72 1.85 -21.62
C GLU A 384 -24.56 1.22 -23.02
N ALA A 385 -23.32 0.91 -23.42
CA ALA A 385 -23.03 0.39 -24.76
C ALA A 385 -23.43 -1.08 -24.95
N LEU A 386 -23.36 -1.88 -23.89
CA LEU A 386 -23.41 -3.34 -23.95
C LEU A 386 -24.55 -3.95 -23.13
N GLY A 387 -25.10 -3.23 -22.16
CA GLY A 387 -26.24 -3.65 -21.35
C GLY A 387 -26.05 -5.05 -20.72
N PRO A 388 -26.89 -6.05 -21.06
CA PRO A 388 -26.80 -7.40 -20.50
C PRO A 388 -25.44 -8.10 -20.69
N VAL A 389 -24.73 -7.82 -21.79
CA VAL A 389 -23.42 -8.42 -22.08
C VAL A 389 -22.40 -7.98 -21.02
N TYR A 390 -22.41 -6.69 -20.65
CA TYR A 390 -21.56 -6.19 -19.57
C TYR A 390 -22.04 -6.67 -18.20
N GLY A 391 -23.35 -6.75 -17.99
CA GLY A 391 -23.94 -7.33 -16.79
C GLY A 391 -23.49 -8.76 -16.49
N ALA A 392 -23.16 -9.56 -17.52
CA ALA A 392 -22.58 -10.90 -17.37
C ALA A 392 -21.11 -10.84 -16.91
N ALA A 393 -20.30 -9.93 -17.47
CA ALA A 393 -18.91 -9.73 -17.04
C ALA A 393 -18.82 -9.27 -15.58
N LEU A 394 -19.69 -8.33 -15.16
CA LEU A 394 -19.80 -7.92 -13.75
C LEU A 394 -20.12 -9.11 -12.84
N ALA A 395 -21.03 -9.98 -13.26
CA ALA A 395 -21.41 -11.18 -12.51
C ALA A 395 -20.25 -12.16 -12.34
N GLU A 396 -19.48 -12.38 -13.40
CA GLU A 396 -18.32 -13.26 -13.37
C GLU A 396 -17.23 -12.70 -12.47
N ALA A 397 -16.96 -11.40 -12.53
CA ALA A 397 -15.99 -10.77 -11.64
C ALA A 397 -16.38 -10.94 -10.17
N GLU A 398 -17.65 -10.69 -9.84
CA GLU A 398 -18.21 -10.85 -8.49
C GLU A 398 -18.19 -12.32 -8.02
N CYS A 399 -18.63 -13.26 -8.86
CA CYS A 399 -18.72 -14.69 -8.49
C CYS A 399 -17.34 -15.39 -8.49
N GLY A 400 -16.49 -15.05 -9.45
CA GLY A 400 -15.20 -15.67 -9.70
C GLY A 400 -14.04 -15.04 -8.94
N ARG A 401 -14.28 -13.93 -8.23
CA ARG A 401 -13.28 -13.21 -7.42
C ARG A 401 -12.04 -12.82 -8.23
N ARG A 402 -12.26 -12.35 -9.45
CA ARG A 402 -11.20 -11.89 -10.36
C ARG A 402 -11.30 -10.37 -10.53
N PRO A 403 -10.17 -9.66 -10.72
CA PRO A 403 -10.21 -8.23 -11.01
C PRO A 403 -11.11 -7.97 -12.21
N LEU A 404 -12.05 -7.03 -12.10
CA LEU A 404 -13.02 -6.73 -13.16
C LEU A 404 -12.32 -6.44 -14.50
N ALA A 405 -11.24 -5.66 -14.48
CA ALA A 405 -10.45 -5.36 -15.67
C ALA A 405 -9.92 -6.62 -16.39
N GLU A 406 -9.54 -7.67 -15.67
CA GLU A 406 -9.11 -8.93 -16.29
C GLU A 406 -10.26 -9.69 -16.93
N VAL A 407 -11.43 -9.67 -16.29
CA VAL A 407 -12.65 -10.29 -16.80
C VAL A 407 -13.10 -9.57 -18.07
N GLU A 408 -13.14 -8.23 -18.04
CA GLU A 408 -13.44 -7.40 -19.21
C GLU A 408 -12.46 -7.65 -20.35
N ALA A 409 -11.15 -7.63 -20.09
CA ALA A 409 -10.14 -7.89 -21.11
C ALA A 409 -10.32 -9.27 -21.76
N ARG A 410 -10.75 -10.28 -20.99
CA ARG A 410 -11.03 -11.63 -21.52
C ARG A 410 -12.30 -11.68 -22.39
N HIS A 411 -13.38 -11.03 -21.96
CA HIS A 411 -14.69 -11.13 -22.62
C HIS A 411 -14.91 -10.11 -23.73
N LEU A 412 -14.35 -8.91 -23.57
CA LEU A 412 -14.58 -7.75 -24.43
C LEU A 412 -13.35 -7.40 -25.27
N GLY A 413 -12.17 -7.93 -24.93
CA GLY A 413 -10.91 -7.56 -25.58
C GLY A 413 -10.39 -6.17 -25.20
N ALA A 414 -11.05 -5.50 -24.26
CA ALA A 414 -10.67 -4.23 -23.65
C ALA A 414 -11.22 -4.18 -22.21
N ASP A 415 -10.63 -3.33 -21.38
CA ASP A 415 -11.10 -3.06 -20.02
C ASP A 415 -11.63 -1.63 -19.89
N HIS A 416 -12.32 -1.32 -18.79
CA HIS A 416 -12.94 -0.02 -18.60
C HIS A 416 -11.92 1.12 -18.50
N ALA A 417 -10.68 0.84 -18.12
CA ALA A 417 -9.62 1.86 -18.07
C ALA A 417 -9.13 2.22 -19.49
N SER A 418 -8.82 1.20 -20.30
CA SER A 418 -8.25 1.34 -21.64
C SER A 418 -9.17 2.06 -22.61
N VAL A 419 -10.49 1.91 -22.48
CA VAL A 419 -11.45 2.66 -23.30
C VAL A 419 -11.43 4.17 -23.03
N MET A 420 -10.95 4.59 -21.85
CA MET A 420 -10.89 6.02 -21.50
C MET A 420 -9.89 6.80 -22.34
N GLN A 421 -8.94 6.15 -23.02
CA GLN A 421 -8.08 6.82 -23.99
C GLN A 421 -8.87 7.36 -25.18
N THR A 422 -9.89 6.63 -25.61
CA THR A 422 -10.78 7.04 -26.71
C THR A 422 -11.79 8.05 -26.22
N VAL A 423 -12.51 7.75 -25.14
CA VAL A 423 -13.53 8.65 -24.56
C VAL A 423 -12.92 10.00 -24.19
N GLY A 424 -11.79 9.99 -23.50
CA GLY A 424 -11.12 11.21 -23.07
C GLY A 424 -10.58 12.06 -24.22
N ARG A 425 -10.17 11.43 -25.33
CA ARG A 425 -9.76 12.14 -26.55
C ARG A 425 -10.96 12.81 -27.22
N ASP A 426 -12.05 12.09 -27.40
CA ASP A 426 -13.25 12.58 -28.10
C ASP A 426 -13.93 13.71 -27.32
N TRP A 427 -13.87 13.67 -26.00
CA TRP A 427 -14.35 14.74 -25.12
C TRP A 427 -13.34 15.87 -24.89
N GLY A 428 -12.11 15.76 -25.42
CA GLY A 428 -11.08 16.79 -25.25
C GLY A 428 -10.59 16.96 -23.80
N LEU A 429 -10.64 15.89 -22.99
CA LEU A 429 -10.23 15.91 -21.58
C LEU A 429 -8.72 16.21 -21.42
N PRO A 430 -8.29 16.82 -20.29
CA PRO A 430 -6.88 17.10 -20.07
C PRO A 430 -6.06 15.81 -20.10
N LYS A 431 -4.96 15.79 -20.86
CA LYS A 431 -4.17 14.58 -21.10
C LYS A 431 -3.77 13.86 -19.81
N ALA A 432 -3.35 14.58 -18.77
CA ALA A 432 -2.95 13.98 -17.50
C ALA A 432 -4.10 13.22 -16.82
N ILE A 433 -5.33 13.72 -16.93
CA ILE A 433 -6.53 13.06 -16.38
C ILE A 433 -6.82 11.78 -17.18
N VAL A 434 -6.78 11.85 -18.51
CA VAL A 434 -6.96 10.70 -19.40
C VAL A 434 -5.90 9.63 -19.15
N ASP A 435 -4.63 10.03 -19.01
CA ASP A 435 -3.54 9.08 -18.74
C ASP A 435 -3.77 8.33 -17.42
N VAL A 436 -4.25 9.02 -16.37
CA VAL A 436 -4.55 8.37 -15.08
C VAL A 436 -5.73 7.41 -15.20
N MET A 437 -6.83 7.87 -15.82
CA MET A 437 -8.01 7.04 -16.06
C MET A 437 -7.68 5.80 -16.88
N SER A 438 -6.72 5.85 -17.80
CA SER A 438 -6.35 4.68 -18.61
C SER A 438 -5.26 3.79 -18.02
N LEU A 439 -4.57 4.24 -16.97
CA LEU A 439 -3.45 3.51 -16.36
C LEU A 439 -3.73 3.07 -14.92
N HIS A 440 -4.93 3.30 -14.38
CA HIS A 440 -5.20 3.03 -12.97
C HIS A 440 -5.18 1.53 -12.61
N HIS A 441 -5.41 0.62 -13.57
CA HIS A 441 -5.19 -0.83 -13.40
C HIS A 441 -3.81 -1.32 -13.86
N LEU A 442 -2.88 -0.42 -14.20
CA LEU A 442 -1.54 -0.82 -14.66
C LEU A 442 -0.86 -1.69 -13.58
N PRO A 443 -0.33 -2.89 -13.91
CA PRO A 443 0.37 -3.71 -12.94
C PRO A 443 1.50 -2.94 -12.22
N TRP A 444 1.63 -3.11 -10.90
CA TRP A 444 2.58 -2.35 -10.07
C TRP A 444 4.03 -2.50 -10.52
N ASP A 445 4.41 -3.66 -11.06
CA ASP A 445 5.72 -3.93 -11.64
C ASP A 445 5.99 -3.11 -12.91
N LYS A 446 4.96 -2.62 -13.61
CA LYS A 446 5.06 -1.80 -14.82
C LYS A 446 4.95 -0.29 -14.58
N VAL A 447 4.68 0.13 -13.35
CA VAL A 447 4.53 1.56 -12.98
C VAL A 447 5.78 2.39 -13.28
N HIS A 448 6.96 1.77 -13.29
CA HIS A 448 8.22 2.43 -13.65
C HIS A 448 8.27 2.96 -15.09
N ALA A 449 7.37 2.49 -15.97
CA ALA A 449 7.25 2.95 -17.35
C ALA A 449 6.33 4.17 -17.53
N VAL A 450 5.61 4.57 -16.49
CA VAL A 450 4.71 5.74 -16.52
C VAL A 450 5.54 7.03 -16.60
N PRO A 451 5.16 8.02 -17.44
CA PRO A 451 5.83 9.31 -17.49
C PRO A 451 5.91 9.97 -16.12
N ARG A 452 7.06 10.59 -15.81
CA ARG A 452 7.32 11.18 -14.48
C ARG A 452 6.36 12.31 -14.13
N GLU A 453 5.81 12.98 -15.14
CA GLU A 453 4.86 14.08 -14.98
C GLU A 453 3.46 13.59 -14.56
N VAL A 454 3.12 12.35 -14.90
CA VAL A 454 1.80 11.73 -14.61
C VAL A 454 1.86 10.84 -13.38
N LEU A 455 3.02 10.24 -13.10
CA LEU A 455 3.21 9.24 -12.05
C LEU A 455 2.68 9.67 -10.66
N PRO A 456 2.99 10.87 -10.12
CA PRO A 456 2.46 11.27 -8.81
C PRO A 456 0.93 11.31 -8.77
N LEU A 457 0.31 11.83 -9.83
CA LEU A 457 -1.15 11.92 -9.95
C LEU A 457 -1.80 10.53 -10.01
N LEU A 458 -1.22 9.63 -10.82
CA LEU A 458 -1.66 8.24 -10.92
C LEU A 458 -1.58 7.53 -9.57
N LEU A 459 -0.48 7.72 -8.84
CA LEU A 459 -0.27 7.10 -7.53
C LEU A 459 -1.25 7.63 -6.49
N CYS A 460 -1.55 8.94 -6.45
CA CYS A 460 -2.59 9.48 -5.57
C CYS A 460 -3.94 8.80 -5.81
N VAL A 461 -4.35 8.65 -7.07
CA VAL A 461 -5.64 8.02 -7.42
C VAL A 461 -5.65 6.54 -7.04
N ARG A 462 -4.61 5.77 -7.39
CA ARG A 462 -4.58 4.34 -7.08
C ARG A 462 -4.49 4.04 -5.58
N VAL A 463 -3.71 4.84 -4.84
CA VAL A 463 -3.66 4.73 -3.38
C VAL A 463 -4.99 5.12 -2.76
N GLY A 464 -5.62 6.20 -3.22
CA GLY A 464 -6.97 6.58 -2.81
C GLY A 464 -8.00 5.49 -3.10
N ASN A 465 -7.89 4.82 -4.25
CA ASN A 465 -8.74 3.69 -4.63
C ASN A 465 -8.55 2.48 -3.71
N ALA A 466 -7.30 2.11 -3.43
CA ALA A 466 -7.01 1.03 -2.49
C ALA A 466 -7.55 1.34 -1.08
N PHE A 467 -7.47 2.61 -0.64
CA PHE A 467 -8.06 3.04 0.62
C PHE A 467 -9.58 3.02 0.63
N SER A 468 -10.26 3.47 -0.44
CA SER A 468 -11.72 3.46 -0.50
C SER A 468 -12.28 2.04 -0.38
N HIS A 469 -11.67 1.07 -1.09
CA HIS A 469 -11.99 -0.36 -0.91
C HIS A 469 -11.68 -0.88 0.50
N SER A 470 -10.54 -0.49 1.07
CA SER A 470 -10.14 -0.89 2.43
C SER A 470 -11.00 -0.27 3.54
N LEU A 471 -11.77 0.77 3.26
CA LEU A 471 -12.73 1.35 4.21
C LEU A 471 -14.14 0.77 4.02
N GLY A 472 -14.32 -0.16 3.06
CA GLY A 472 -15.64 -0.67 2.69
C GLY A 472 -16.56 0.39 2.09
N LEU A 473 -16.02 1.54 1.66
CA LEU A 473 -16.79 2.62 1.07
C LEU A 473 -17.22 2.20 -0.33
N ALA A 474 -18.47 1.76 -0.41
CA ALA A 474 -19.18 1.49 -1.64
C ALA A 474 -18.54 0.46 -2.56
N ASP A 475 -18.18 -0.68 -1.98
CA ASP A 475 -17.68 -1.81 -2.75
C ASP A 475 -18.84 -2.69 -3.23
N GLN A 476 -19.02 -2.71 -4.56
CA GLN A 476 -20.00 -3.50 -5.32
C GLN A 476 -19.75 -5.02 -5.28
N GLY A 477 -18.76 -5.50 -4.51
CA GLY A 477 -18.30 -6.89 -4.60
C GLY A 477 -17.38 -7.15 -5.79
N LEU A 478 -17.02 -6.08 -6.50
CA LEU A 478 -16.10 -6.08 -7.65
C LEU A 478 -14.68 -5.69 -7.25
N GLY A 479 -14.51 -5.10 -6.05
CA GLY A 479 -13.21 -4.70 -5.54
C GLY A 479 -12.44 -5.90 -4.99
N ILE A 480 -11.20 -6.08 -5.44
CA ILE A 480 -10.21 -6.90 -4.74
C ILE A 480 -9.32 -5.93 -3.97
N LEU A 481 -8.99 -6.25 -2.72
CA LEU A 481 -8.05 -5.44 -1.95
C LEU A 481 -6.71 -5.36 -2.69
N GLU A 482 -6.49 -4.22 -3.32
CA GLU A 482 -5.27 -3.95 -4.05
C GLU A 482 -4.12 -3.78 -3.06
N VAL A 483 -3.04 -4.53 -3.28
CA VAL A 483 -1.84 -4.42 -2.45
C VAL A 483 -0.91 -3.36 -3.05
N VAL A 484 -0.87 -2.18 -2.42
CA VAL A 484 0.04 -1.11 -2.84
C VAL A 484 1.46 -1.39 -2.32
N PRO A 485 2.48 -1.37 -3.19
CA PRO A 485 3.87 -1.42 -2.76
C PRO A 485 4.23 -0.28 -1.80
N ARG A 486 4.79 -0.60 -0.62
CA ARG A 486 5.26 0.39 0.37
C ARG A 486 6.15 1.49 -0.23
N MET A 487 7.01 1.12 -1.19
CA MET A 487 7.89 2.06 -1.88
C MET A 487 7.13 3.16 -2.65
N LEU A 488 5.95 2.86 -3.19
CA LEU A 488 5.14 3.84 -3.92
C LEU A 488 4.38 4.76 -2.96
N VAL A 489 3.99 4.26 -1.80
CA VAL A 489 3.48 5.10 -0.70
C VAL A 489 4.58 6.04 -0.19
N HIS A 490 5.81 5.55 -0.09
CA HIS A 490 6.98 6.37 0.26
C HIS A 490 7.35 7.36 -0.85
N TYR A 491 7.22 6.99 -2.14
CA TYR A 491 7.42 7.91 -3.26
C TYR A 491 6.47 9.12 -3.18
N LEU A 492 5.23 8.90 -2.74
CA LEU A 492 4.29 9.97 -2.45
C LEU A 492 4.68 10.80 -1.21
N GLY A 493 5.63 10.36 -0.38
CA GLY A 493 5.92 10.99 0.90
C GLY A 493 4.79 10.81 1.92
N LEU A 494 3.88 9.86 1.68
CA LEU A 494 2.73 9.62 2.52
C LEU A 494 3.15 8.84 3.77
N ARG A 495 2.82 9.38 4.95
CA ARG A 495 3.09 8.73 6.24
C ARG A 495 1.77 8.39 6.93
N ARG A 496 1.79 7.36 7.77
CA ARG A 496 0.59 6.86 8.46
C ARG A 496 -0.10 7.95 9.29
N GLU A 497 0.68 8.74 10.01
CA GLU A 497 0.19 9.79 10.92
C GLU A 497 -0.54 10.92 10.17
N MET A 498 -0.30 11.04 8.86
CA MET A 498 -0.96 12.03 8.00
C MET A 498 -2.35 11.55 7.56
N LEU A 499 -2.60 10.24 7.55
CA LEU A 499 -3.87 9.65 7.12
C LEU A 499 -4.84 9.44 8.29
N GLU A 500 -4.33 9.10 9.48
CA GLU A 500 -5.16 8.79 10.67
C GLU A 500 -6.24 9.84 10.98
N PRO A 501 -5.99 11.17 10.88
CA PRO A 501 -7.02 12.17 11.15
C PRO A 501 -8.11 12.27 10.06
N LEU A 502 -7.83 11.79 8.84
CA LEU A 502 -8.74 11.94 7.70
C LEU A 502 -9.78 10.83 7.62
N LEU A 503 -9.37 9.60 7.93
CA LEU A 503 -10.17 8.39 7.71
C LEU A 503 -11.56 8.40 8.41
N PRO A 504 -11.73 8.94 9.63
CA PRO A 504 -13.03 8.94 10.31
C PRO A 504 -14.12 9.74 9.57
N ASP A 505 -13.75 10.80 8.85
CA ASP A 505 -14.72 11.75 8.29
C ASP A 505 -15.03 11.51 6.80
N VAL A 506 -14.25 10.66 6.10
CA VAL A 506 -14.40 10.42 4.66
C VAL A 506 -15.83 9.99 4.31
N ALA A 507 -16.44 9.12 5.11
CA ALA A 507 -17.81 8.65 4.86
C ALA A 507 -18.84 9.79 4.88
N ALA A 508 -18.72 10.69 5.86
CA ALA A 508 -19.61 11.85 5.99
C ALA A 508 -19.38 12.85 4.85
N GLU A 509 -18.13 13.06 4.44
CA GLU A 509 -17.79 13.91 3.30
C GLU A 509 -18.35 13.37 1.98
N VAL A 510 -18.28 12.05 1.74
CA VAL A 510 -18.89 11.41 0.55
C VAL A 510 -20.40 11.67 0.53
N GLU A 511 -21.07 11.51 1.67
CA GLU A 511 -22.52 11.74 1.78
C GLU A 511 -22.89 13.20 1.50
N GLU A 512 -22.14 14.15 2.06
CA GLU A 512 -22.31 15.58 1.78
C GLU A 512 -22.09 15.89 0.29
N LEU A 513 -21.04 15.33 -0.31
CA LEU A 513 -20.69 15.56 -1.70
C LEU A 513 -21.75 15.00 -2.65
N GLY A 514 -22.27 13.81 -2.38
CA GLY A 514 -23.32 13.26 -3.21
C GLY A 514 -24.67 13.97 -3.03
N ARG A 515 -25.00 14.48 -1.82
CA ARG A 515 -26.12 15.43 -1.66
C ARG A 515 -25.95 16.68 -2.51
N ALA A 516 -24.75 17.26 -2.54
CA ALA A 516 -24.45 18.46 -3.34
C ALA A 516 -24.64 18.20 -4.84
N CYS A 517 -24.32 17.00 -5.32
CA CYS A 517 -24.49 16.57 -6.70
C CYS A 517 -25.90 16.03 -7.03
N GLY A 518 -26.80 15.98 -6.05
CA GLY A 518 -28.18 15.48 -6.23
C GLY A 518 -28.26 13.97 -6.44
N LEU A 519 -27.32 13.23 -5.85
CA LEU A 519 -27.30 11.77 -5.85
C LEU A 519 -27.89 11.23 -4.55
N SER A 520 -28.69 10.16 -4.65
CA SER A 520 -29.13 9.37 -3.50
C SER A 520 -27.99 8.45 -3.08
N VAL A 521 -26.99 9.03 -2.41
CA VAL A 521 -25.99 8.31 -1.65
C VAL A 521 -26.75 7.61 -0.52
N SER A 522 -26.83 6.29 -0.51
CA SER A 522 -27.38 5.59 0.65
C SER A 522 -26.64 6.04 1.90
N GLU A 523 -27.35 6.16 3.03
CA GLU A 523 -26.73 6.35 4.34
C GLU A 523 -25.55 5.38 4.39
N CYS A 524 -24.35 5.94 4.45
CA CYS A 524 -23.19 5.12 4.75
C CYS A 524 -23.58 4.32 6.00
N GLY A 525 -23.26 3.03 6.06
CA GLY A 525 -23.53 2.20 7.25
C GLY A 525 -22.70 2.62 8.47
N VAL A 526 -22.57 3.93 8.69
CA VAL A 526 -21.76 4.62 9.66
C VAL A 526 -22.72 5.59 10.34
N ALA A 527 -23.30 5.11 11.45
CA ALA A 527 -24.11 5.81 12.44
C ALA A 527 -25.56 6.21 12.06
N GLY A 528 -26.53 5.45 12.59
CA GLY A 528 -27.72 6.04 13.22
C GLY A 528 -29.09 5.91 12.54
N GLY A 529 -29.23 5.31 11.36
CA GLY A 529 -30.52 5.17 10.66
C GLY A 529 -31.09 3.75 10.69
N THR A 530 -32.30 3.58 11.22
CA THR A 530 -33.04 2.30 11.17
C THR A 530 -33.69 2.11 9.80
N CYS A 531 -33.03 1.42 8.87
CA CYS A 531 -33.69 0.93 7.66
C CYS A 531 -34.44 -0.37 7.98
N GLY A 532 -35.78 -0.30 7.94
CA GLY A 532 -36.67 -1.43 8.14
C GLY A 532 -36.38 -2.56 7.14
N SER A 533 -36.30 -3.78 7.68
CA SER A 533 -36.22 -5.10 7.03
C SER A 533 -34.86 -5.77 6.83
N ARG A 534 -33.71 -5.17 7.22
CA ARG A 534 -32.49 -5.92 7.57
C ARG A 534 -31.73 -5.17 8.67
N PRO A 535 -31.30 -5.83 9.77
CA PRO A 535 -30.67 -5.11 10.86
C PRO A 535 -29.36 -4.49 10.37
N CYS A 536 -29.29 -3.16 10.43
CA CYS A 536 -28.05 -2.40 10.42
C CYS A 536 -27.14 -3.00 11.49
N ARG A 537 -26.13 -3.77 11.08
CA ARG A 537 -25.09 -4.20 12.01
C ARG A 537 -24.29 -2.94 12.33
N GLU A 538 -24.45 -2.44 13.55
CA GLU A 538 -23.36 -1.78 14.26
C GLU A 538 -22.05 -2.52 13.95
N VAL A 539 -20.93 -1.81 13.88
CA VAL A 539 -19.59 -2.40 13.90
C VAL A 539 -19.37 -3.04 15.28
N CYS A 540 -20.12 -4.11 15.55
CA CYS A 540 -19.95 -5.05 16.61
C CYS A 540 -19.00 -6.11 16.06
N TYR A 541 -17.77 -6.08 16.57
CA TYR A 541 -16.79 -7.14 16.44
C TYR A 541 -17.43 -8.47 16.84
N LEU A 542 -17.73 -9.32 15.85
CA LEU A 542 -18.12 -10.71 16.13
C LEU A 542 -17.51 -11.61 15.05
N SER A 543 -16.74 -12.60 15.47
CA SER A 543 -16.34 -13.75 14.65
C SER A 543 -17.06 -15.01 15.19
N PRO A 544 -17.08 -16.12 14.44
CA PRO A 544 -18.27 -16.84 13.99
C PRO A 544 -18.57 -18.02 14.95
N ASP A 545 -19.74 -18.63 15.09
CA ASP A 545 -20.83 -18.85 14.16
C ASP A 545 -22.22 -18.77 14.82
N ASP A 546 -22.34 -18.41 16.11
CA ASP A 546 -23.65 -18.26 16.76
C ASP A 546 -23.63 -17.12 17.80
N GLY A 547 -23.75 -15.89 17.31
CA GLY A 547 -24.57 -14.83 17.92
C GLY A 547 -24.29 -14.25 19.33
N GLU A 548 -23.45 -14.82 20.20
CA GLU A 548 -23.17 -14.24 21.53
C GLU A 548 -21.70 -14.40 21.94
N MET A 549 -21.07 -13.29 22.38
CA MET A 549 -19.73 -13.33 23.00
C MET A 549 -19.79 -14.07 24.33
N ASP A 550 -18.75 -14.85 24.67
CA ASP A 550 -18.66 -15.46 25.99
C ASP A 550 -18.54 -14.36 27.09
N PRO A 551 -19.01 -14.63 28.33
CA PRO A 551 -19.09 -13.61 29.37
C PRO A 551 -17.74 -13.01 29.77
N VAL A 552 -16.65 -13.78 29.68
CA VAL A 552 -15.30 -13.33 30.06
C VAL A 552 -14.74 -12.39 29.00
N THR A 553 -14.89 -12.73 27.72
CA THR A 553 -14.51 -11.86 26.59
C THR A 553 -15.32 -10.56 26.59
N CYS A 554 -16.62 -10.63 26.87
CA CYS A 554 -17.49 -9.46 26.98
C CYS A 554 -17.09 -8.55 28.17
N PHE A 555 -16.82 -9.15 29.34
CA PHE A 555 -16.38 -8.44 30.54
C PHE A 555 -15.05 -7.71 30.36
N LEU A 556 -14.06 -8.35 29.73
CA LEU A 556 -12.75 -7.74 29.47
C LEU A 556 -12.82 -6.67 28.37
N SER A 557 -13.55 -6.92 27.29
CA SER A 557 -13.71 -5.98 26.17
C SER A 557 -14.45 -4.70 26.59
N GLY A 558 -15.46 -4.82 27.45
CA GLY A 558 -16.17 -3.67 28.03
C GLY A 558 -15.30 -2.74 28.88
N ARG A 559 -14.05 -3.14 29.19
CA ARG A 559 -13.09 -2.37 29.99
C ARG A 559 -11.85 -1.96 29.19
N GLY A 560 -11.95 -2.03 27.87
CA GLY A 560 -10.88 -1.60 26.95
C GLY A 560 -9.69 -2.54 26.92
N VAL A 561 -9.82 -3.76 27.45
CA VAL A 561 -8.85 -4.84 27.26
C VAL A 561 -9.20 -5.53 25.95
N GLN A 562 -8.34 -5.40 24.94
CA GLN A 562 -8.56 -6.10 23.68
C GLN A 562 -8.35 -7.60 23.87
N VAL A 563 -9.40 -8.37 23.63
CA VAL A 563 -9.37 -9.83 23.69
C VAL A 563 -9.25 -10.36 22.28
N ARG A 564 -8.21 -11.16 22.02
CA ARG A 564 -8.03 -11.88 20.76
C ARG A 564 -8.03 -13.36 21.06
N MET A 565 -9.02 -14.11 20.58
CA MET A 565 -8.97 -15.57 20.62
C MET A 565 -7.97 -16.08 19.58
N VAL A 566 -6.92 -16.75 20.02
CA VAL A 566 -6.11 -17.60 19.15
C VAL A 566 -6.66 -19.02 19.30
N ARG A 567 -7.43 -19.49 18.30
CA ARG A 567 -7.81 -20.90 18.21
C ARG A 567 -6.77 -21.63 17.39
N ASP A 568 -5.95 -22.46 18.02
CA ASP A 568 -5.55 -23.71 17.38
C ASP A 568 -6.61 -24.73 17.81
N LEU A 569 -7.50 -25.13 16.91
CA LEU A 569 -8.43 -26.24 17.18
C LEU A 569 -7.65 -27.55 17.06
N PRO A 570 -7.42 -28.31 18.13
CA PRO A 570 -6.99 -29.69 17.97
C PRO A 570 -8.18 -30.54 17.48
N PRO A 571 -7.93 -31.75 16.95
CA PRO A 571 -9.00 -32.64 16.49
C PRO A 571 -10.03 -32.91 17.59
N ALA A 572 -11.29 -33.14 17.20
CA ALA A 572 -12.43 -33.32 18.11
C ALA A 572 -12.12 -34.28 19.26
N GLY A 573 -12.33 -33.82 20.50
CA GLY A 573 -12.06 -34.56 21.74
C GLY A 573 -10.84 -34.09 22.54
N GLN A 574 -10.17 -33.01 22.14
CA GLN A 574 -9.08 -32.37 22.88
C GLN A 574 -9.41 -30.95 23.33
N ASP A 575 -8.79 -30.51 24.43
CA ASP A 575 -9.03 -29.23 25.10
C ASP A 575 -8.76 -28.00 24.20
N VAL A 576 -9.54 -26.93 24.39
CA VAL A 576 -9.41 -25.65 23.66
C VAL A 576 -8.62 -24.65 24.49
N TRP A 577 -7.54 -24.13 23.92
CA TRP A 577 -6.67 -23.14 24.56
C TRP A 577 -6.82 -21.79 23.87
N CYS A 578 -6.95 -20.70 24.64
CA CYS A 578 -7.13 -19.35 24.09
C CYS A 578 -6.05 -18.39 24.58
N TRP A 579 -5.04 -18.12 23.75
CA TRP A 579 -4.03 -17.11 24.09
C TRP A 579 -4.58 -15.71 23.86
N VAL A 580 -4.64 -14.90 24.92
CA VAL A 580 -5.09 -13.51 24.86
C VAL A 580 -3.96 -12.58 25.24
N ARG A 581 -3.53 -11.77 24.28
CA ARG A 581 -2.53 -10.72 24.50
C ARG A 581 -3.21 -9.35 24.46
N ALA A 582 -3.15 -8.63 25.57
CA ALA A 582 -3.58 -7.24 25.62
C ALA A 582 -2.50 -6.29 25.07
N ASP A 583 -2.91 -5.24 24.35
CA ASP A 583 -2.01 -4.25 23.71
C ASP A 583 -1.30 -3.28 24.69
N ARG A 584 -1.47 -3.47 26.00
CA ARG A 584 -0.74 -2.71 27.03
C ARG A 584 0.20 -3.64 27.83
N PRO A 585 1.42 -3.19 28.18
CA PRO A 585 2.26 -3.91 29.14
C PRO A 585 1.56 -4.03 30.50
N GLY A 586 1.47 -5.27 31.05
CA GLY A 586 1.05 -5.51 32.44
C GLY A 586 -0.43 -5.86 32.69
N THR A 587 -1.23 -6.16 31.66
CA THR A 587 -2.69 -6.37 31.82
C THR A 587 -3.14 -7.83 31.93
N VAL A 588 -3.11 -8.62 30.87
CA VAL A 588 -3.46 -10.07 30.89
C VAL A 588 -2.63 -10.71 29.80
N GLN A 589 -1.96 -11.83 30.10
CA GLN A 589 -1.09 -12.49 29.11
C GLN A 589 -1.65 -13.80 28.57
N ALA A 590 -2.51 -14.50 29.32
CA ALA A 590 -3.15 -15.73 28.85
C ALA A 590 -4.48 -16.01 29.57
N ILE A 591 -5.39 -16.70 28.87
CA ILE A 591 -6.68 -17.16 29.38
C ILE A 591 -6.79 -18.67 29.14
N LEU A 592 -6.98 -19.47 30.18
CA LEU A 592 -7.09 -20.93 30.06
C LEU A 592 -8.54 -21.36 30.29
N ALA A 593 -9.20 -21.87 29.26
CA ALA A 593 -10.49 -22.54 29.41
C ALA A 593 -10.26 -24.05 29.50
N SER A 594 -10.92 -24.71 30.44
CA SER A 594 -10.93 -26.18 30.49
C SER A 594 -12.35 -26.69 30.36
N SER A 595 -12.63 -27.46 29.31
CA SER A 595 -13.62 -28.52 29.44
C SER A 595 -13.42 -29.62 28.40
N ARG A 596 -13.33 -30.87 28.87
CA ARG A 596 -13.57 -32.11 28.11
C ARG A 596 -15.05 -32.26 27.67
N GLY A 597 -15.70 -31.18 27.29
CA GLY A 597 -17.13 -31.12 26.95
C GLY A 597 -17.35 -30.62 25.52
N THR A 598 -18.48 -31.00 24.92
CA THR A 598 -18.88 -30.59 23.57
C THR A 598 -19.00 -29.05 23.45
N GLU A 599 -19.00 -28.52 22.23
CA GLU A 599 -18.92 -27.08 21.89
C GLU A 599 -19.85 -26.14 22.70
N ASN A 600 -20.96 -26.65 23.25
CA ASN A 600 -21.91 -25.89 24.08
C ASN A 600 -21.46 -25.63 25.53
N GLU A 601 -20.44 -26.32 26.06
CA GLU A 601 -19.98 -26.16 27.45
C GLU A 601 -18.93 -25.04 27.66
N THR A 602 -18.45 -24.42 26.58
CA THR A 602 -17.50 -23.28 26.60
C THR A 602 -18.08 -21.97 27.16
N ARG A 603 -19.37 -21.97 27.50
CA ARG A 603 -20.15 -20.77 27.87
C ARG A 603 -20.24 -20.50 29.38
N ASP A 604 -19.71 -21.38 30.24
CA ASP A 604 -19.69 -21.17 31.70
C ASP A 604 -18.40 -20.44 32.15
N PRO A 605 -18.49 -19.18 32.62
CA PRO A 605 -17.33 -18.38 33.03
C PRO A 605 -16.56 -18.96 34.24
N HIS A 606 -17.18 -19.83 35.05
CA HIS A 606 -16.51 -20.47 36.19
C HIS A 606 -15.56 -21.60 35.80
N ARG A 607 -15.52 -22.00 34.51
CA ARG A 607 -14.58 -22.97 33.95
C ARG A 607 -13.33 -22.35 33.32
N TRP A 608 -13.16 -21.04 33.48
CA TRP A 608 -12.03 -20.27 32.96
C TRP A 608 -11.05 -19.93 34.06
N LEU A 609 -9.75 -20.06 33.80
CA LEU A 609 -8.67 -19.67 34.68
C LEU A 609 -7.82 -18.60 33.99
N LEU A 610 -7.85 -17.37 34.53
CA LEU A 610 -7.07 -16.26 33.98
C LEU A 610 -5.65 -16.26 34.55
N LEU A 611 -4.64 -16.12 33.69
CA LEU A 611 -3.24 -15.96 34.11
C LEU A 611 -2.84 -14.48 34.01
N LEU A 612 -2.61 -13.88 35.16
CA LEU A 612 -2.39 -12.44 35.34
C LEU A 612 -0.93 -12.14 35.72
N PRO A 613 -0.25 -11.19 35.07
CA PRO A 613 1.10 -10.80 35.47
C PRO A 613 1.09 -10.11 36.84
N ASP A 614 2.20 -10.14 37.58
CA ASP A 614 2.21 -9.58 38.94
C ASP A 614 2.04 -8.04 38.96
N ALA A 615 2.23 -7.38 37.82
CA ALA A 615 1.97 -5.96 37.63
C ALA A 615 0.47 -5.59 37.56
N VAL A 616 -0.46 -6.56 37.56
CA VAL A 616 -1.90 -6.28 37.47
C VAL A 616 -2.41 -5.52 38.69
N PRO A 617 -3.10 -4.37 38.53
CA PRO A 617 -3.63 -3.58 39.63
C PRO A 617 -4.54 -4.38 40.55
N ARG A 618 -4.41 -4.15 41.86
CA ARG A 618 -5.19 -4.85 42.90
C ARG A 618 -6.70 -4.67 42.74
N SER A 619 -7.16 -3.50 42.28
CA SER A 619 -8.58 -3.24 41.99
C SER A 619 -9.15 -4.20 40.95
N MET A 620 -8.38 -4.54 39.92
CA MET A 620 -8.81 -5.48 38.89
C MET A 620 -8.89 -6.92 39.45
N ARG A 621 -7.98 -7.30 40.35
CA ARG A 621 -8.00 -8.60 41.02
C ARG A 621 -9.21 -8.75 41.94
N GLU A 622 -9.55 -7.70 42.68
CA GLU A 622 -10.73 -7.65 43.56
C GLU A 622 -12.03 -7.75 42.75
N GLU A 623 -12.13 -7.03 41.63
CA GLU A 623 -13.28 -7.10 40.72
C GLU A 623 -13.44 -8.48 40.05
N LEU A 624 -12.34 -9.16 39.71
CA LEU A 624 -12.39 -10.53 39.17
C LEU A 624 -12.87 -11.52 40.23
N SER A 625 -12.44 -11.35 41.48
CA SER A 625 -12.92 -12.15 42.62
C SER A 625 -14.41 -11.91 42.88
N GLU A 626 -14.89 -10.66 42.82
CA GLU A 626 -16.32 -10.32 42.97
C GLU A 626 -17.17 -10.89 41.83
N ALA A 627 -16.63 -10.93 40.61
CA ALA A 627 -17.27 -11.56 39.46
C ALA A 627 -17.22 -13.10 39.49
N GLY A 628 -16.53 -13.70 40.47
CA GLY A 628 -16.41 -15.15 40.61
C GLY A 628 -15.57 -15.82 39.50
N ILE A 629 -14.70 -15.05 38.83
CA ILE A 629 -13.86 -15.56 37.73
C ILE A 629 -12.53 -16.05 38.32
N PRO A 630 -12.18 -17.34 38.17
CA PRO A 630 -10.91 -17.88 38.67
C PRO A 630 -9.70 -17.21 38.00
N TYR A 631 -8.70 -16.84 38.80
CA TYR A 631 -7.44 -16.31 38.29
C TYR A 631 -6.22 -16.71 39.12
N LEU A 632 -5.05 -16.70 38.49
CA LEU A 632 -3.74 -16.93 39.08
C LEU A 632 -2.79 -15.79 38.69
N VAL A 633 -2.04 -15.30 39.66
CA VAL A 633 -1.04 -14.24 39.44
C VAL A 633 0.36 -14.84 39.37
N GLU A 634 1.25 -14.26 38.54
CA GLU A 634 2.66 -14.67 38.49
C GLU A 634 3.32 -14.71 39.88
N PRO A 635 4.25 -15.65 40.13
CA PRO A 635 4.79 -16.63 39.18
C PRO A 635 3.89 -17.86 39.02
N TRP A 636 3.56 -18.20 37.78
CA TRP A 636 2.75 -19.38 37.46
C TRP A 636 3.61 -20.64 37.43
N THR A 637 3.89 -21.18 38.62
CA THR A 637 4.63 -22.45 38.74
C THR A 637 3.74 -23.63 38.38
N VAL A 638 4.35 -24.73 37.91
CA VAL A 638 3.66 -26.02 37.67
C VAL A 638 2.80 -26.43 38.87
N ALA A 639 3.30 -26.27 40.09
CA ALA A 639 2.56 -26.60 41.31
C ALA A 639 1.32 -25.73 41.51
N ALA A 640 1.42 -24.41 41.23
CA ALA A 640 0.29 -23.50 41.34
C ALA A 640 -0.77 -23.74 40.26
N LEU A 641 -0.34 -24.04 39.03
CA LEU A 641 -1.22 -24.41 37.94
C LEU A 641 -1.88 -25.77 38.18
N SER A 642 -1.15 -26.75 38.70
CA SER A 642 -1.66 -28.08 39.04
C SER A 642 -2.72 -28.01 40.13
N ALA A 643 -2.52 -27.19 41.15
CA ALA A 643 -3.51 -26.99 42.21
C ALA A 643 -4.78 -26.26 41.71
N ALA A 644 -4.64 -25.32 40.76
CA ALA A 644 -5.77 -24.58 40.21
C ALA A 644 -6.55 -25.35 39.15
N LEU A 645 -5.90 -26.27 38.42
CA LEU A 645 -6.51 -27.10 37.38
C LEU A 645 -6.92 -28.49 37.87
N ASP A 646 -6.47 -28.89 39.06
CA ASP A 646 -6.60 -30.25 39.62
C ASP A 646 -6.06 -31.35 38.67
N ASP A 647 -5.01 -31.02 37.92
CA ASP A 647 -4.38 -31.89 36.91
C ASP A 647 -2.88 -31.56 36.77
N ALA A 648 -2.03 -32.44 37.30
CA ALA A 648 -0.58 -32.23 37.36
C ALA A 648 0.14 -32.39 36.02
N GLU A 649 -0.31 -33.34 35.19
CA GLU A 649 0.29 -33.59 33.87
C GLU A 649 -0.02 -32.44 32.91
N ARG A 650 -1.23 -31.88 33.03
CA ARG A 650 -1.67 -30.70 32.28
C ARG A 650 -0.91 -29.42 32.67
N ALA A 651 -0.62 -29.24 33.96
CA ALA A 651 0.09 -28.07 34.45
C ALA A 651 1.56 -28.02 33.99
N GLU A 652 2.22 -29.18 33.82
CA GLU A 652 3.57 -29.24 33.26
C GLU A 652 3.60 -28.81 31.79
N SER A 653 2.65 -29.28 30.98
CA SER A 653 2.57 -28.89 29.56
C SER A 653 2.26 -27.41 29.34
N LEU A 654 1.64 -26.74 30.32
CA LEU A 654 1.29 -25.32 30.26
C LEU A 654 2.43 -24.39 30.66
N CYS A 655 3.35 -24.88 31.51
CA CYS A 655 4.51 -24.09 31.94
C CYS A 655 5.63 -24.05 30.89
N ILE A 656 5.72 -25.06 30.03
CA ILE A 656 6.67 -25.16 28.91
C ILE A 656 6.21 -24.25 27.77
#